data_AF-F0WGW3-F1
#
_entry.id   AF-F0WGW3-F1
#
_cell.length_a   1.000
_cell.length_b   1.000
_cell.length_c   1.000
_cell.angle_alpha   90.00
_cell.angle_beta   90.00
_cell.angle_gamma   90.00
#
_symmetry.space_group_name_H-M   'P 1'
#
loop_
_entity.id
_entity.type
_entity.pdbx_description
1 polymer ?
#
loop_
_entity_poly.entity_id
_entity_poly.type
_entity_poly.pdbx_seq_one_letter_code
_entity_poly.pdbx_strand_id
1 'polypeptide(L)'
;MFHEIKAFKRSDMCDFLSPVTFVLEDPHKSYSSAFSRKFSSVLLIVLYFQFLKMELYPTASYNLFNRVKLHFSLSAKDKCKEIHKSCVGPGTNEKALIQVLGSQPPNERNLIALRYRKKYDQNLADLVEKETSGDFGYLLHLLTLPLPEAEAFVLHNAIHGFGTSEKLIFPIVLGRTNNELEILKQTYLDLYGKDLAATMESELSGEFRKVIVGTLQSPALEYRSSIHTAAKAEEDADRLYQAGQAKLLSKDEDTFFAIVLLSPVKHLENINVVYTQKYGNDIFTAIEKEFRFHRTTKKALIFHVGLLLKGAEAITDHIEHTMSGLKTNEKDLSCSIVRYQCRMPDIRVVYQQKYHKSLKDRISGDTSGDYQKLLLEIIQAPVDTNEFSAKYLPPLRLSLRILHLNSHPTSSKFVNTMIELYPRSIHDRYLKKICGSKGGIDAVCQEIKKACEGAGTNEKKLIELLGSKSLDDRSMIACRYKDMFKCDLHELIADETSGSFGFLLELMSYPLPQAEAFAIKKAISGFGTKEDMLIPILMGRTNDEISILRQVYHEMYQTDLAVALADDLSGGFEKIITMAIQGAVQQYDQNIHTLARAETDAKRLYEAGEGKWGTDEKSFIKIILTSPPEHLMKINEVYKSGKVSGRDAATQSDLVSAIESEFSGPESDALVFHVRSALNALDLICDHFHSSIAGFGTNEENLSCDVIRYQGAFSRIAQHYQLKYKVVLKDQILGETSNEYNDLLKRILDAPASHASGA
;
A
#
# COMPACT_ATOMS: atom_id res chain seq x y z
N MET A 1 16.18 15.61 52.36
CA MET A 1 15.58 16.00 53.65
C MET A 1 14.12 15.60 53.62
N PHE A 2 13.75 14.74 54.55
CA PHE A 2 12.41 14.24 54.83
C PHE A 2 11.40 15.36 55.14
N HIS A 3 10.11 14.99 55.14
CA HIS A 3 8.90 15.73 55.54
C HIS A 3 8.32 16.66 54.44
N GLU A 4 7.04 16.61 54.05
CA GLU A 4 5.84 16.17 54.75
C GLU A 4 4.71 15.81 53.75
N ILE A 5 4.15 14.59 53.89
CA ILE A 5 2.83 14.23 53.39
C ILE A 5 1.82 14.57 54.48
N LYS A 6 0.80 15.38 54.16
CA LYS A 6 -0.49 15.37 54.89
C LYS A 6 -1.67 15.65 53.96
N ALA A 7 -2.38 14.56 53.68
CA ALA A 7 -3.83 14.40 53.65
C ALA A 7 -4.72 15.39 52.87
N PHE A 8 -5.43 14.89 51.86
CA PHE A 8 -6.90 14.94 51.85
C PHE A 8 -7.49 13.76 51.05
N LYS A 9 -8.60 13.20 51.57
CA LYS A 9 -9.19 11.89 51.26
C LYS A 9 -10.13 11.90 50.03
N ARG A 10 -10.36 10.70 49.49
CA ARG A 10 -11.48 10.28 48.62
C ARG A 10 -12.84 10.45 49.33
N SER A 11 -13.72 11.25 48.73
CA SER A 11 -15.20 11.23 48.77
C SER A 11 -15.62 12.62 48.24
N ASP A 12 -16.16 12.83 47.04
CA ASP A 12 -17.43 12.33 46.55
C ASP A 12 -17.44 12.35 45.01
N MET A 13 -17.89 11.25 44.40
CA MET A 13 -18.27 11.15 42.99
C MET A 13 -19.80 11.29 42.89
N CYS A 14 -20.28 11.76 41.72
CA CYS A 14 -21.68 12.04 41.29
C CYS A 14 -22.04 13.53 41.50
N ASP A 15 -22.50 14.35 40.55
CA ASP A 15 -23.28 14.13 39.32
C ASP A 15 -23.21 15.32 38.32
N PHE A 16 -23.40 14.99 37.04
CA PHE A 16 -24.15 15.70 35.97
C PHE A 16 -23.84 17.15 35.48
N LEU A 17 -23.49 17.19 34.18
CA LEU A 17 -23.91 18.09 33.06
C LEU A 17 -23.50 19.58 32.96
N SER A 18 -22.91 19.89 31.78
CA SER A 18 -22.71 21.19 31.07
C SER A 18 -24.05 21.91 30.74
N PRO A 19 -24.19 23.22 30.35
CA PRO A 19 -23.35 23.93 29.36
C PRO A 19 -23.15 25.50 29.39
N VAL A 20 -21.98 25.92 28.88
CA VAL A 20 -21.58 27.08 28.02
C VAL A 20 -22.31 28.45 28.05
N THR A 21 -21.59 29.56 28.30
CA THR A 21 -21.51 30.80 27.44
C THR A 21 -20.37 31.77 27.86
N PHE A 22 -19.80 32.50 26.88
CA PHE A 22 -18.57 33.32 26.92
C PHE A 22 -18.91 34.84 26.80
N VAL A 23 -18.19 35.74 27.49
CA VAL A 23 -17.99 37.15 27.10
C VAL A 23 -16.54 37.55 27.44
N LEU A 24 -15.83 38.14 26.48
CA LEU A 24 -14.48 38.73 26.63
C LEU A 24 -14.59 40.25 26.39
N GLU A 25 -14.06 41.07 27.29
CA GLU A 25 -13.66 42.46 27.03
C GLU A 25 -12.34 42.76 27.74
N ASP A 26 -11.43 43.41 27.00
CA ASP A 26 -10.26 44.25 27.39
C ASP A 26 -8.90 43.82 26.74
N PRO A 27 -8.26 44.64 25.85
CA PRO A 27 -7.08 44.27 25.07
C PRO A 27 -5.71 44.50 25.75
N HIS A 28 -5.64 44.85 27.03
CA HIS A 28 -4.36 45.15 27.68
C HIS A 28 -4.17 44.41 29.01
N LYS A 29 -3.90 43.10 28.97
CA LYS A 29 -3.24 42.36 30.06
C LYS A 29 -2.66 41.02 29.60
N SER A 30 -1.37 40.83 29.88
CA SER A 30 -0.62 39.59 29.68
C SER A 30 -1.08 38.51 30.66
N TYR A 31 -1.45 37.32 30.17
CA TYR A 31 -1.71 36.14 31.01
C TYR A 31 -1.05 34.88 30.44
N SER A 32 -0.28 34.23 31.30
CA SER A 32 0.37 32.94 31.10
C SER A 32 -0.60 31.75 31.28
N SER A 33 -0.33 30.68 30.53
CA SER A 33 -0.66 29.26 30.78
C SER A 33 -2.11 28.77 30.90
N ALA A 34 -3.15 29.62 30.92
CA ALA A 34 -4.55 29.17 30.98
C ALA A 34 -5.38 29.38 29.70
N PHE A 35 -4.86 30.07 28.68
CA PHE A 35 -5.62 30.46 27.48
C PHE A 35 -5.57 29.44 26.31
N SER A 36 -4.54 28.59 26.22
CA SER A 36 -4.42 27.64 25.10
C SER A 36 -5.23 26.34 25.26
N ARG A 37 -5.72 26.01 26.46
CA ARG A 37 -6.51 24.78 26.69
C ARG A 37 -7.97 24.90 26.23
N LYS A 38 -8.52 26.11 26.16
CA LYS A 38 -9.92 26.34 25.72
C LYS A 38 -10.09 26.46 24.20
N PHE A 39 -9.05 26.84 23.46
CA PHE A 39 -9.10 26.83 21.98
C PHE A 39 -9.05 25.40 21.41
N SER A 40 -8.37 24.49 22.10
CA SER A 40 -8.28 23.08 21.70
C SER A 40 -9.62 22.35 21.80
N SER A 41 -10.46 22.64 22.80
CA SER A 41 -11.69 21.89 23.02
C SER A 41 -12.82 22.27 22.07
N VAL A 42 -12.95 23.55 21.70
CA VAL A 42 -13.98 24.00 20.75
C VAL A 42 -13.58 23.70 19.30
N LEU A 43 -12.29 23.83 18.96
CA LEU A 43 -11.78 23.41 17.65
C LEU A 43 -11.86 21.88 17.47
N LEU A 44 -11.57 21.09 18.52
CA LEU A 44 -11.81 19.65 18.47
C LEU A 44 -13.30 19.32 18.36
N ILE A 45 -14.21 20.00 19.05
CA ILE A 45 -15.65 19.68 18.96
C ILE A 45 -16.22 20.06 17.59
N VAL A 46 -15.79 21.19 17.01
CA VAL A 46 -16.22 21.60 15.67
C VAL A 46 -15.59 20.69 14.60
N LEU A 47 -14.30 20.35 14.70
CA LEU A 47 -13.68 19.33 13.84
C LEU A 47 -14.36 17.96 14.04
N TYR A 48 -14.63 17.53 15.26
CA TYR A 48 -15.25 16.24 15.60
C TYR A 48 -16.66 16.10 15.02
N PHE A 49 -17.48 17.17 15.04
CA PHE A 49 -18.79 17.14 14.37
C PHE A 49 -18.73 17.29 12.84
N GLN A 50 -17.67 17.89 12.30
CA GLN A 50 -17.41 17.94 10.85
C GLN A 50 -16.74 16.66 10.31
N PHE A 51 -16.16 15.83 11.18
CA PHE A 51 -15.44 14.59 10.87
C PHE A 51 -16.34 13.33 10.95
N LEU A 52 -17.53 13.43 11.55
CA LEU A 52 -18.38 12.29 11.92
C LEU A 52 -19.51 11.94 10.93
N LYS A 53 -19.63 12.63 9.80
CA LYS A 53 -20.63 12.29 8.78
C LYS A 53 -20.00 12.11 7.41
N MET A 54 -19.97 10.86 6.96
CA MET A 54 -19.62 10.43 5.60
C MET A 54 -20.75 10.80 4.61
N GLU A 55 -21.08 12.08 4.49
CA GLU A 55 -22.00 12.58 3.45
C GLU A 55 -21.18 12.88 2.18
N LEU A 56 -21.40 12.07 1.13
CA LEU A 56 -20.74 12.18 -0.16
C LEU A 56 -21.62 12.88 -1.21
N TYR A 57 -22.94 12.83 -1.07
CA TYR A 57 -23.86 13.42 -2.04
C TYR A 57 -23.82 14.95 -2.03
N PRO A 58 -23.73 15.60 -3.20
CA PRO A 58 -23.76 17.06 -3.26
C PRO A 58 -25.11 17.62 -2.82
N THR A 59 -25.13 18.84 -2.29
CA THR A 59 -26.34 19.55 -1.84
C THR A 59 -27.46 19.58 -2.88
N ALA A 60 -27.13 19.72 -4.17
CA ALA A 60 -28.09 19.69 -5.26
C ALA A 60 -28.86 18.35 -5.35
N SER A 61 -28.22 17.23 -5.00
CA SER A 61 -28.88 15.92 -4.93
C SER A 61 -29.93 15.88 -3.83
N TYR A 62 -29.59 16.37 -2.63
CA TYR A 62 -30.54 16.48 -1.52
C TYR A 62 -31.70 17.42 -1.86
N ASN A 63 -31.41 18.56 -2.49
CA ASN A 63 -32.44 19.50 -2.92
C ASN A 63 -33.38 18.87 -3.96
N LEU A 64 -32.83 18.15 -4.94
CA LEU A 64 -33.63 17.46 -5.95
C LEU A 64 -34.53 16.41 -5.31
N PHE A 65 -33.98 15.55 -4.44
CA PHE A 65 -34.72 14.53 -3.72
C PHE A 65 -35.85 15.11 -2.86
N ASN A 66 -35.56 16.20 -2.12
CA ASN A 66 -36.55 16.90 -1.29
C ASN A 66 -37.46 17.85 -2.08
N ARG A 67 -37.40 17.84 -3.42
CA ARG A 67 -38.20 18.71 -4.32
C ARG A 67 -38.01 20.20 -4.03
N VAL A 68 -36.86 20.58 -3.49
CA VAL A 68 -36.45 21.97 -3.29
C VAL A 68 -36.04 22.57 -4.63
N LYS A 69 -36.48 23.80 -4.90
CA LYS A 69 -36.17 24.50 -6.15
C LYS A 69 -34.66 24.69 -6.30
N LEU A 70 -34.11 24.15 -7.38
CA LEU A 70 -32.69 24.30 -7.72
C LEU A 70 -32.36 25.72 -8.21
N HIS A 71 -31.27 26.27 -7.68
CA HIS A 71 -30.69 27.53 -8.13
C HIS A 71 -29.42 27.25 -8.96
N PHE A 72 -29.47 27.58 -10.25
CA PHE A 72 -28.33 27.39 -11.16
C PHE A 72 -27.47 28.64 -11.22
N SER A 73 -26.19 28.50 -10.90
CA SER A 73 -25.18 29.55 -11.03
C SER A 73 -25.07 30.05 -12.48
N LEU A 74 -24.61 31.29 -12.68
CA LEU A 74 -24.28 31.79 -14.04
C LEU A 74 -23.20 30.91 -14.68
N SER A 75 -22.23 30.48 -13.86
CA SER A 75 -21.16 29.56 -14.23
C SER A 75 -21.69 28.24 -14.82
N ALA A 76 -22.63 27.56 -14.15
CA ALA A 76 -23.23 26.33 -14.64
C ALA A 76 -23.97 26.53 -15.98
N LYS A 77 -24.64 27.67 -16.17
CA LYS A 77 -25.35 28.00 -17.42
C LYS A 77 -24.40 28.21 -18.60
N ASP A 78 -23.27 28.85 -18.36
CA ASP A 78 -22.27 29.12 -19.40
C ASP A 78 -21.46 27.87 -19.74
N LYS A 79 -21.09 27.07 -18.75
CA LYS A 79 -20.46 25.75 -18.97
C LYS A 79 -21.34 24.80 -19.80
N CYS A 80 -22.66 24.82 -19.61
CA CYS A 80 -23.56 24.07 -20.49
C CYS A 80 -23.48 24.48 -21.97
N LYS A 81 -23.18 25.76 -22.27
CA LYS A 81 -22.96 26.21 -23.65
C LYS A 81 -21.60 25.74 -24.15
N GLU A 82 -20.58 25.86 -23.31
CA GLU A 82 -19.22 25.45 -23.62
C GLU A 82 -19.13 23.96 -23.94
N ILE A 83 -19.68 23.10 -23.08
CA ILE A 83 -19.71 21.65 -23.30
C ILE A 83 -20.44 21.30 -24.61
N HIS A 84 -21.61 21.90 -24.85
CA HIS A 84 -22.36 21.66 -26.08
C HIS A 84 -21.55 22.06 -27.31
N LYS A 85 -20.86 23.21 -27.28
CA LYS A 85 -19.99 23.65 -28.37
C LYS A 85 -18.79 22.71 -28.58
N SER A 86 -18.22 22.16 -27.50
CA SER A 86 -17.08 21.24 -27.55
C SER A 86 -17.40 19.86 -28.15
N CYS A 87 -18.69 19.54 -28.31
CA CYS A 87 -19.19 18.28 -28.86
C CYS A 87 -19.90 18.48 -30.23
N VAL A 88 -19.84 19.66 -30.83
CA VAL A 88 -20.49 19.96 -32.12
C VAL A 88 -19.42 20.11 -33.21
N GLY A 89 -19.49 19.25 -34.24
CA GLY A 89 -18.59 19.24 -35.39
C GLY A 89 -17.90 17.89 -35.60
N PRO A 90 -17.01 17.75 -36.60
CA PRO A 90 -16.20 16.54 -36.73
C PRO A 90 -15.15 16.47 -35.62
N GLY A 91 -15.33 15.54 -34.69
CA GLY A 91 -14.44 15.30 -33.55
C GLY A 91 -14.83 16.07 -32.28
N THR A 92 -14.23 15.67 -31.17
CA THR A 92 -14.49 16.19 -29.83
C THR A 92 -13.34 17.07 -29.38
N ASN A 93 -13.58 18.12 -28.60
CA ASN A 93 -12.50 18.86 -27.95
C ASN A 93 -12.27 18.30 -26.53
N GLU A 94 -11.49 17.23 -26.42
CA GLU A 94 -11.23 16.52 -25.16
C GLU A 94 -10.59 17.44 -24.12
N LYS A 95 -9.66 18.31 -24.54
CA LYS A 95 -9.01 19.28 -23.66
C LYS A 95 -10.03 20.23 -23.01
N ALA A 96 -11.01 20.70 -23.78
CA ALA A 96 -12.07 21.55 -23.26
C ALA A 96 -13.00 20.77 -22.31
N LEU A 97 -13.35 19.51 -22.64
CA LEU A 97 -14.15 18.68 -21.74
C LEU A 97 -13.43 18.40 -20.41
N ILE A 98 -12.13 18.10 -20.44
CA ILE A 98 -11.31 17.91 -19.24
C ILE A 98 -11.37 19.14 -18.35
N GLN A 99 -11.12 20.32 -18.93
CA GLN A 99 -11.14 21.57 -18.16
C GLN A 99 -12.52 21.89 -17.62
N VAL A 100 -13.59 21.75 -18.42
CA VAL A 100 -14.93 22.18 -18.01
C VAL A 100 -15.57 21.23 -17.01
N LEU A 101 -15.32 19.92 -17.08
CA LEU A 101 -15.93 18.93 -16.19
C LEU A 101 -15.01 18.52 -15.03
N GLY A 102 -13.72 18.34 -15.30
CA GLY A 102 -12.73 17.90 -14.32
C GLY A 102 -12.49 18.92 -13.22
N SER A 103 -12.37 20.20 -13.58
CA SER A 103 -12.03 21.28 -12.62
C SER A 103 -13.17 21.71 -11.69
N GLN A 104 -14.35 21.08 -11.80
CA GLN A 104 -15.53 21.50 -11.05
C GLN A 104 -15.64 20.84 -9.68
N PRO A 105 -16.12 21.59 -8.67
CA PRO A 105 -16.51 20.97 -7.42
C PRO A 105 -17.76 20.09 -7.64
N PRO A 106 -17.96 19.04 -6.81
CA PRO A 106 -19.02 18.05 -6.99
C PRO A 106 -20.44 18.64 -7.19
N ASN A 107 -20.82 19.65 -6.40
CA ASN A 107 -22.14 20.27 -6.47
C ASN A 107 -22.32 21.12 -7.73
N GLU A 108 -21.32 21.89 -8.13
CA GLU A 108 -21.37 22.64 -9.39
C GLU A 108 -21.46 21.69 -10.59
N ARG A 109 -20.71 20.58 -10.57
CA ARG A 109 -20.80 19.53 -11.60
C ARG A 109 -22.21 18.94 -11.69
N ASN A 110 -22.81 18.62 -10.55
CA ASN A 110 -24.19 18.15 -10.47
C ASN A 110 -25.19 19.18 -11.05
N LEU A 111 -25.03 20.47 -10.69
CA LEU A 111 -25.85 21.55 -11.23
C LEU A 111 -25.69 21.71 -12.75
N ILE A 112 -24.49 21.50 -13.30
CA ILE A 112 -24.25 21.50 -14.75
C ILE A 112 -25.06 20.39 -15.43
N ALA A 113 -24.97 19.15 -14.94
CA ALA A 113 -25.71 18.02 -15.49
C ALA A 113 -27.24 18.27 -15.51
N LEU A 114 -27.78 18.69 -14.36
CA LEU A 114 -29.22 19.01 -14.22
C LEU A 114 -29.63 20.21 -15.08
N ARG A 115 -28.77 21.23 -15.19
CA ARG A 115 -29.03 22.42 -16.01
C ARG A 115 -29.04 22.09 -17.49
N TYR A 116 -28.11 21.23 -17.93
CA TYR A 116 -27.95 20.78 -19.30
C TYR A 116 -29.21 20.07 -19.77
N ARG A 117 -29.68 19.09 -18.97
CA ARG A 117 -30.95 18.37 -19.19
C ARG A 117 -32.11 19.32 -19.43
N LYS A 118 -32.28 20.31 -18.54
CA LYS A 118 -33.34 21.32 -18.67
C LYS A 118 -33.17 22.28 -19.87
N LYS A 119 -31.95 22.48 -20.37
CA LYS A 119 -31.68 23.45 -21.44
C LYS A 119 -31.91 22.85 -22.83
N TYR A 120 -31.40 21.65 -23.03
CA TYR A 120 -31.33 21.01 -24.33
C TYR A 120 -32.29 19.82 -24.47
N ASP A 121 -33.05 19.51 -23.42
CA ASP A 121 -33.99 18.38 -23.38
C ASP A 121 -33.29 17.03 -23.70
N GLN A 122 -32.06 16.91 -23.24
CA GLN A 122 -31.17 15.75 -23.47
C GLN A 122 -30.24 15.59 -22.26
N ASN A 123 -29.94 14.35 -21.85
CA ASN A 123 -28.91 14.14 -20.82
C ASN A 123 -27.53 14.48 -21.35
N LEU A 124 -26.72 15.10 -20.49
CA LEU A 124 -25.35 15.43 -20.85
C LEU A 124 -24.51 14.15 -21.09
N ALA A 125 -24.77 13.09 -20.33
CA ALA A 125 -24.14 11.79 -20.48
C ALA A 125 -24.34 11.21 -21.89
N ASP A 126 -25.58 11.25 -22.40
CA ASP A 126 -25.91 10.74 -23.75
C ASP A 126 -25.18 11.49 -24.87
N LEU A 127 -24.85 12.77 -24.66
CA LEU A 127 -24.03 13.52 -25.60
C LEU A 127 -22.58 13.03 -25.54
N VAL A 128 -22.00 12.98 -24.34
CA VAL A 128 -20.59 12.66 -24.14
C VAL A 128 -20.26 11.20 -24.52
N GLU A 129 -21.19 10.27 -24.28
CA GLU A 129 -21.04 8.87 -24.65
C GLU A 129 -20.93 8.65 -26.18
N LYS A 130 -21.54 9.52 -26.99
CA LYS A 130 -21.42 9.46 -28.46
C LYS A 130 -20.07 9.95 -28.97
N GLU A 131 -19.44 10.82 -28.19
CA GLU A 131 -18.25 11.59 -28.57
C GLU A 131 -16.95 11.04 -27.98
N THR A 132 -17.04 10.09 -27.04
CA THR A 132 -15.89 9.57 -26.28
C THR A 132 -15.99 8.06 -26.07
N SER A 133 -14.85 7.41 -25.81
CA SER A 133 -14.79 5.96 -25.61
C SER A 133 -13.68 5.58 -24.64
N GLY A 134 -13.60 4.29 -24.30
CA GLY A 134 -12.61 3.76 -23.35
C GLY A 134 -12.77 4.30 -21.93
N ASP A 135 -11.71 4.21 -21.14
CA ASP A 135 -11.72 4.64 -19.72
C ASP A 135 -11.91 6.14 -19.56
N PHE A 136 -11.39 6.93 -20.52
CA PHE A 136 -11.65 8.36 -20.60
C PHE A 136 -13.14 8.66 -20.78
N GLY A 137 -13.80 7.99 -21.73
CA GLY A 137 -15.23 8.14 -21.95
C GLY A 137 -16.06 7.67 -20.76
N TYR A 138 -15.69 6.56 -20.12
CA TYR A 138 -16.35 6.06 -18.91
C TYR A 138 -16.26 7.06 -17.75
N LEU A 139 -15.05 7.59 -17.46
CA LEU A 139 -14.87 8.59 -16.43
C LEU A 139 -15.68 9.86 -16.73
N LEU A 140 -15.63 10.36 -17.98
CA LEU A 140 -16.44 11.50 -18.38
C LEU A 140 -17.95 11.24 -18.24
N HIS A 141 -18.43 10.06 -18.60
CA HIS A 141 -19.83 9.67 -18.41
C HIS A 141 -20.23 9.82 -16.94
N LEU A 142 -19.43 9.30 -16.00
CA LEU A 142 -19.68 9.48 -14.56
C LEU A 142 -19.69 10.96 -14.14
N LEU A 143 -18.81 11.80 -14.71
CA LEU A 143 -18.78 13.24 -14.43
C LEU A 143 -20.01 14.00 -14.94
N THR A 144 -20.70 13.46 -15.94
CA THR A 144 -21.84 14.14 -16.57
C THR A 144 -23.19 13.81 -15.95
N LEU A 145 -23.18 12.93 -14.94
CA LEU A 145 -24.35 12.53 -14.17
C LEU A 145 -24.32 13.19 -12.78
N PRO A 146 -25.47 13.55 -12.21
CA PRO A 146 -25.62 13.69 -10.76
C PRO A 146 -25.03 12.47 -10.04
N LEU A 147 -24.28 12.66 -8.94
CA LEU A 147 -23.60 11.56 -8.28
C LEU A 147 -24.50 10.35 -7.93
N PRO A 148 -25.75 10.53 -7.43
CA PRO A 148 -26.65 9.39 -7.22
C PRO A 148 -27.02 8.65 -8.51
N GLU A 149 -27.19 9.37 -9.63
CA GLU A 149 -27.46 8.76 -10.94
C GLU A 149 -26.23 8.00 -11.45
N ALA A 150 -25.02 8.57 -11.26
CA ALA A 150 -23.76 7.91 -11.60
C ALA A 150 -23.58 6.60 -10.81
N GLU A 151 -23.86 6.61 -9.50
CA GLU A 151 -23.77 5.41 -8.68
C GLU A 151 -24.84 4.37 -9.00
N ALA A 152 -26.07 4.79 -9.29
CA ALA A 152 -27.11 3.89 -9.78
C ALA A 152 -26.73 3.24 -11.11
N PHE A 153 -26.09 4.00 -12.02
CA PHE A 153 -25.49 3.48 -13.26
C PHE A 153 -24.37 2.46 -12.99
N VAL A 154 -23.44 2.76 -12.08
CA VAL A 154 -22.39 1.81 -11.70
C VAL A 154 -22.98 0.52 -11.12
N LEU A 155 -23.96 0.61 -10.23
CA LEU A 155 -24.64 -0.55 -9.66
C LEU A 155 -25.37 -1.38 -10.72
N HIS A 156 -26.08 -0.72 -11.64
CA HIS A 156 -26.79 -1.40 -12.72
C HIS A 156 -25.82 -2.17 -13.63
N ASN A 157 -24.70 -1.56 -14.00
CA ASN A 157 -23.69 -2.24 -14.84
C ASN A 157 -22.89 -3.29 -14.07
N ALA A 158 -22.70 -3.13 -12.76
CA ALA A 158 -21.98 -4.10 -11.94
C ALA A 158 -22.71 -5.44 -11.80
N ILE A 159 -24.02 -5.45 -12.01
CA ILE A 159 -24.88 -6.66 -11.93
C ILE A 159 -25.34 -7.17 -13.30
N HIS A 160 -25.20 -6.38 -14.38
CA HIS A 160 -25.53 -6.81 -15.76
C HIS A 160 -24.24 -7.07 -16.55
N GLY A 161 -23.81 -8.34 -16.62
CA GLY A 161 -22.60 -8.80 -17.31
C GLY A 161 -22.30 -10.29 -17.07
N PHE A 162 -21.19 -10.80 -17.61
CA PHE A 162 -20.72 -12.16 -17.28
C PHE A 162 -20.08 -12.14 -15.88
N GLY A 163 -20.89 -12.40 -14.86
CA GLY A 163 -20.51 -12.31 -13.44
C GLY A 163 -20.80 -10.93 -12.83
N THR A 164 -20.79 -10.88 -11.50
CA THR A 164 -21.05 -9.66 -10.71
C THR A 164 -19.74 -8.99 -10.33
N SER A 165 -19.67 -7.65 -10.40
CA SER A 165 -18.50 -6.90 -9.94
C SER A 165 -18.67 -6.41 -8.50
N GLU A 166 -18.53 -7.31 -7.52
CA GLU A 166 -18.80 -6.98 -6.11
C GLU A 166 -17.94 -5.83 -5.57
N LYS A 167 -16.74 -5.66 -6.12
CA LYS A 167 -15.82 -4.54 -5.81
C LYS A 167 -16.39 -3.16 -6.14
N LEU A 168 -17.31 -3.06 -7.11
CA LEU A 168 -17.99 -1.81 -7.44
C LEU A 168 -19.25 -1.58 -6.58
N ILE A 169 -19.82 -2.65 -6.01
CA ILE A 169 -21.09 -2.62 -5.28
C ILE A 169 -20.89 -2.16 -3.84
N PHE A 170 -19.99 -2.82 -3.09
CA PHE A 170 -19.88 -2.55 -1.66
C PHE A 170 -19.41 -1.11 -1.33
N PRO A 171 -18.53 -0.45 -2.11
CA PRO A 171 -18.15 0.94 -1.82
C PRO A 171 -19.27 1.95 -2.04
N ILE A 172 -20.29 1.60 -2.84
CA ILE A 172 -21.47 2.44 -3.05
C ILE A 172 -22.43 2.29 -1.86
N VAL A 173 -22.70 1.05 -1.44
CA VAL A 173 -23.75 0.77 -0.46
C VAL A 173 -23.28 0.91 0.99
N LEU A 174 -22.05 0.47 1.32
CA LEU A 174 -21.61 0.35 2.70
C LEU A 174 -21.04 1.65 3.26
N GLY A 175 -21.29 1.90 4.54
CA GLY A 175 -20.78 3.08 5.27
C GLY A 175 -21.53 4.37 4.94
N ARG A 176 -22.68 4.25 4.27
CA ARG A 176 -23.56 5.36 3.89
C ARG A 176 -24.48 5.78 5.02
N THR A 177 -24.92 7.03 4.95
CA THR A 177 -26.00 7.51 5.81
C THR A 177 -27.34 6.98 5.30
N ASN A 178 -28.32 6.86 6.20
CA ASN A 178 -29.68 6.44 5.82
C ASN A 178 -30.27 7.36 4.74
N ASN A 179 -30.06 8.68 4.83
CA ASN A 179 -30.56 9.63 3.83
C ASN A 179 -29.96 9.40 2.44
N GLU A 180 -28.65 9.09 2.36
CA GLU A 180 -28.02 8.78 1.07
C GLU A 180 -28.52 7.48 0.47
N LEU A 181 -28.75 6.46 1.30
CA LEU A 181 -29.33 5.20 0.83
C LEU A 181 -30.76 5.40 0.31
N GLU A 182 -31.58 6.24 0.95
CA GLU A 182 -32.91 6.58 0.42
C GLU A 182 -32.82 7.34 -0.92
N ILE A 183 -31.91 8.31 -1.03
CA ILE A 183 -31.67 9.02 -2.30
C ILE A 183 -31.25 8.04 -3.39
N LEU A 184 -30.32 7.12 -3.08
CA LEU A 184 -29.82 6.12 -4.03
C LEU A 184 -30.93 5.15 -4.46
N LYS A 185 -31.71 4.62 -3.51
CA LYS A 185 -32.84 3.71 -3.78
C LYS A 185 -33.88 4.38 -4.68
N GLN A 186 -34.28 5.61 -4.36
CA GLN A 186 -35.23 6.36 -5.18
C GLN A 186 -34.65 6.67 -6.57
N THR A 187 -33.39 7.07 -6.65
CA THR A 187 -32.73 7.37 -7.94
C THR A 187 -32.66 6.12 -8.82
N TYR A 188 -32.33 4.97 -8.24
CA TYR A 188 -32.31 3.69 -8.97
C TYR A 188 -33.70 3.31 -9.49
N LEU A 189 -34.74 3.49 -8.66
CA LEU A 189 -36.13 3.28 -9.05
C LEU A 189 -36.56 4.22 -10.19
N ASP A 190 -36.19 5.50 -10.12
CA ASP A 190 -36.53 6.50 -11.13
C ASP A 190 -35.85 6.20 -12.49
N LEU A 191 -34.61 5.72 -12.47
CA LEU A 191 -33.84 5.42 -13.68
C LEU A 191 -34.23 4.08 -14.33
N TYR A 192 -34.46 3.04 -13.54
CA TYR A 192 -34.59 1.66 -14.04
C TYR A 192 -35.97 1.04 -13.81
N GLY A 193 -36.87 1.73 -13.08
CA GLY A 193 -38.20 1.21 -12.74
C GLY A 193 -38.17 -0.02 -11.82
N LYS A 194 -37.05 -0.27 -11.14
CA LYS A 194 -36.84 -1.43 -10.27
C LYS A 194 -36.44 -0.99 -8.86
N ASP A 195 -36.92 -1.70 -7.85
CA ASP A 195 -36.45 -1.49 -6.47
C ASP A 195 -35.01 -1.99 -6.33
N LEU A 196 -34.12 -1.15 -5.77
CA LEU A 196 -32.71 -1.46 -5.66
C LEU A 196 -32.45 -2.64 -4.71
N ALA A 197 -33.14 -2.72 -3.57
CA ALA A 197 -32.93 -3.80 -2.62
C ALA A 197 -33.39 -5.16 -3.19
N ALA A 198 -34.57 -5.19 -3.82
CA ALA A 198 -35.09 -6.36 -4.51
C ALA A 198 -34.19 -6.79 -5.68
N THR A 199 -33.63 -5.83 -6.41
CA THR A 199 -32.67 -6.10 -7.50
C THR A 199 -31.38 -6.72 -6.94
N MET A 200 -30.82 -6.18 -5.86
CA MET A 200 -29.63 -6.76 -5.23
C MET A 200 -29.91 -8.13 -4.61
N GLU A 201 -31.13 -8.36 -4.11
CA GLU A 201 -31.55 -9.68 -3.61
C GLU A 201 -31.60 -10.72 -4.74
N SER A 202 -32.06 -10.36 -5.94
CA SER A 202 -32.12 -11.28 -7.08
C SER A 202 -30.78 -11.54 -7.74
N GLU A 203 -29.89 -10.55 -7.80
CA GLU A 203 -28.63 -10.64 -8.54
C GLU A 203 -27.43 -11.13 -7.70
N LEU A 204 -27.51 -11.04 -6.36
CA LEU A 204 -26.41 -11.44 -5.47
C LEU A 204 -26.66 -12.82 -4.84
N SER A 205 -25.59 -13.43 -4.30
CA SER A 205 -25.70 -14.71 -3.59
C SER A 205 -24.82 -14.77 -2.33
N GLY A 206 -25.12 -15.75 -1.47
CA GLY A 206 -24.38 -16.04 -0.25
C GLY A 206 -24.33 -14.89 0.76
N GLU A 207 -23.29 -14.90 1.59
CA GLU A 207 -23.11 -13.91 2.67
C GLU A 207 -22.95 -12.48 2.15
N PHE A 208 -22.40 -12.31 0.95
CA PHE A 208 -22.27 -10.99 0.35
C PHE A 208 -23.65 -10.36 0.06
N ARG A 209 -24.62 -11.17 -0.42
CA ARG A 209 -26.01 -10.72 -0.58
C ARG A 209 -26.58 -10.23 0.75
N LYS A 210 -26.44 -11.03 1.82
CA LYS A 210 -26.98 -10.67 3.14
C LYS A 210 -26.44 -9.33 3.63
N VAL A 211 -25.14 -9.08 3.45
CA VAL A 211 -24.52 -7.79 3.83
C VAL A 211 -25.12 -6.62 3.04
N ILE A 212 -25.14 -6.72 1.70
CA ILE A 212 -25.62 -5.62 0.86
C ILE A 212 -27.12 -5.36 1.04
N VAL A 213 -27.93 -6.41 1.00
CA VAL A 213 -29.39 -6.30 1.14
C VAL A 213 -29.78 -5.89 2.55
N GLY A 214 -29.09 -6.42 3.57
CA GLY A 214 -29.26 -6.01 4.96
C GLY A 214 -29.06 -4.51 5.15
N THR A 215 -28.00 -3.93 4.56
CA THR A 215 -27.76 -2.48 4.59
C THR A 215 -28.82 -1.68 3.82
N LEU A 216 -29.33 -2.18 2.69
CA LEU A 216 -30.34 -1.45 1.89
C LEU A 216 -31.74 -1.46 2.53
N GLN A 217 -32.09 -2.55 3.21
CA GLN A 217 -33.41 -2.76 3.81
C GLN A 217 -33.50 -2.25 5.25
N SER A 218 -32.39 -2.27 5.99
CA SER A 218 -32.36 -1.90 7.41
C SER A 218 -31.55 -0.61 7.62
N PRO A 219 -32.19 0.50 8.04
CA PRO A 219 -31.47 1.72 8.34
C PRO A 219 -30.51 1.52 9.52
N ALA A 220 -29.32 2.10 9.44
CA ALA A 220 -28.40 2.17 10.56
C ALA A 220 -29.08 2.89 11.74
N LEU A 221 -28.84 2.40 12.96
CA LEU A 221 -29.47 2.94 14.15
C LEU A 221 -28.89 4.32 14.49
N GLU A 222 -29.74 5.19 15.03
CA GLU A 222 -29.30 6.47 15.57
C GLU A 222 -28.61 6.28 16.92
N TYR A 223 -27.49 6.98 17.12
CA TYR A 223 -26.85 7.00 18.44
C TYR A 223 -27.73 7.69 19.47
N ARG A 224 -28.06 6.95 20.53
CA ARG A 224 -28.80 7.42 21.70
C ARG A 224 -28.07 7.00 22.96
N SER A 225 -27.57 7.95 23.75
CA SER A 225 -26.77 7.68 24.95
C SER A 225 -27.52 6.88 26.03
N SER A 226 -28.85 6.94 26.06
CA SER A 226 -29.69 6.15 26.96
C SER A 226 -29.76 4.66 26.59
N ILE A 227 -29.52 4.32 25.32
CA ILE A 227 -29.54 2.93 24.81
C ILE A 227 -28.12 2.40 24.66
N HIS A 228 -27.26 3.18 24.00
CA HIS A 228 -25.87 2.86 23.66
C HIS A 228 -24.94 3.19 24.83
N THR A 229 -25.22 2.56 25.97
CA THR A 229 -24.48 2.68 27.22
C THR A 229 -23.21 1.80 27.20
N ALA A 230 -22.31 1.99 28.17
CA ALA A 230 -21.14 1.12 28.32
C ALA A 230 -21.52 -0.35 28.55
N ALA A 231 -22.57 -0.60 29.35
CA ALA A 231 -23.09 -1.95 29.57
C ALA A 231 -23.62 -2.58 28.27
N LYS A 232 -24.29 -1.78 27.43
CA LYS A 232 -24.76 -2.25 26.12
C LYS A 232 -23.60 -2.55 25.16
N ALA A 233 -22.53 -1.74 25.19
CA ALA A 233 -21.34 -2.00 24.40
C ALA A 233 -20.64 -3.30 24.82
N GLU A 234 -20.62 -3.60 26.13
CA GLU A 234 -20.13 -4.89 26.63
C GLU A 234 -21.02 -6.06 26.21
N GLU A 235 -22.34 -5.93 26.34
CA GLU A 235 -23.29 -6.94 25.88
C GLU A 235 -23.15 -7.23 24.38
N ASP A 236 -23.07 -6.20 23.56
CA ASP A 236 -22.92 -6.36 22.10
C ASP A 236 -21.53 -6.89 21.72
N ALA A 237 -20.47 -6.57 22.46
CA ALA A 237 -19.16 -7.19 22.27
C ALA A 237 -19.21 -8.70 22.56
N ASP A 238 -19.89 -9.11 23.63
CA ASP A 238 -20.08 -10.53 23.96
C ASP A 238 -20.91 -11.25 22.92
N ARG A 239 -21.99 -10.64 22.45
CA ARG A 239 -22.83 -11.17 21.37
C ARG A 239 -22.06 -11.30 20.07
N LEU A 240 -21.26 -10.32 19.70
CA LEU A 240 -20.41 -10.35 18.51
C LEU A 240 -19.39 -11.50 18.59
N TYR A 241 -18.77 -11.69 19.76
CA TYR A 241 -17.81 -12.79 19.99
C TYR A 241 -18.50 -14.16 19.89
N GLN A 242 -19.68 -14.29 20.50
CA GLN A 242 -20.47 -15.53 20.49
C GLN A 242 -20.99 -15.88 19.10
N ALA A 243 -21.37 -14.87 18.31
CA ALA A 243 -21.88 -15.03 16.96
C ALA A 243 -20.82 -15.50 15.96
N GLY A 244 -19.55 -15.11 16.18
CA GLY A 244 -18.42 -15.54 15.36
C GLY A 244 -17.48 -16.53 16.07
N GLN A 245 -16.51 -15.99 16.82
CA GLN A 245 -15.32 -16.73 17.27
C GLN A 245 -15.58 -17.87 18.27
N ALA A 246 -16.70 -17.87 19.00
CA ALA A 246 -16.95 -18.85 20.06
C ALA A 246 -17.45 -20.23 19.56
N LYS A 247 -17.99 -20.35 18.33
CA LYS A 247 -18.64 -21.59 17.86
C LYS A 247 -18.02 -22.12 16.57
N LEU A 248 -17.29 -23.23 16.68
CA LEU A 248 -16.64 -23.93 15.56
C LEU A 248 -17.59 -24.57 14.53
N LEU A 249 -18.89 -24.74 14.84
CA LEU A 249 -19.80 -25.58 14.04
C LEU A 249 -21.18 -24.95 13.70
N SER A 250 -21.54 -23.79 14.26
CA SER A 250 -22.78 -23.08 13.93
C SER A 250 -22.60 -21.59 14.10
N LYS A 251 -22.59 -20.86 12.98
CA LYS A 251 -22.39 -19.41 12.91
C LYS A 251 -23.72 -18.68 13.05
N ASP A 252 -23.79 -17.64 13.87
CA ASP A 252 -24.95 -16.74 13.91
C ASP A 252 -24.61 -15.48 13.13
N GLU A 253 -24.54 -15.64 11.80
CA GLU A 253 -24.14 -14.59 10.87
C GLU A 253 -25.10 -13.40 10.91
N ASP A 254 -26.39 -13.64 11.19
CA ASP A 254 -27.40 -12.60 11.27
C ASP A 254 -27.16 -11.67 12.48
N THR A 255 -26.85 -12.23 13.65
CA THR A 255 -26.44 -11.41 14.82
C THR A 255 -25.15 -10.66 14.53
N PHE A 256 -24.17 -11.31 13.90
CA PHE A 256 -22.90 -10.68 13.54
C PHE A 256 -23.11 -9.46 12.63
N PHE A 257 -23.87 -9.64 11.53
CA PHE A 257 -24.16 -8.58 10.59
C PHE A 257 -25.03 -7.48 11.20
N ALA A 258 -26.02 -7.82 12.03
CA ALA A 258 -26.83 -6.81 12.71
C ALA A 258 -25.98 -5.88 13.58
N ILE A 259 -25.02 -6.42 14.34
CA ILE A 259 -24.13 -5.62 15.18
C ILE A 259 -23.19 -4.78 14.31
N VAL A 260 -22.54 -5.37 13.31
CA VAL A 260 -21.53 -4.67 12.50
C VAL A 260 -22.14 -3.61 11.58
N LEU A 261 -23.28 -3.89 10.94
CA LEU A 261 -23.87 -3.03 9.90
C LEU A 261 -24.82 -1.96 10.46
N LEU A 262 -25.50 -2.24 11.57
CA LEU A 262 -26.56 -1.37 12.09
C LEU A 262 -26.13 -0.52 13.29
N SER A 263 -24.98 -0.83 13.92
CA SER A 263 -24.50 -0.07 15.07
C SER A 263 -24.19 1.38 14.70
N PRO A 264 -24.63 2.38 15.48
CA PRO A 264 -24.18 3.74 15.29
C PRO A 264 -22.66 3.84 15.49
N VAL A 265 -21.98 4.70 14.74
CA VAL A 265 -20.51 4.86 14.73
C VAL A 265 -19.92 4.87 16.15
N LYS A 266 -20.39 5.76 17.02
CA LYS A 266 -19.90 5.90 18.39
C LYS A 266 -20.14 4.66 19.26
N HIS A 267 -21.22 3.91 19.00
CA HIS A 267 -21.46 2.65 19.69
C HIS A 267 -20.51 1.57 19.19
N LEU A 268 -20.27 1.49 17.88
CA LEU A 268 -19.32 0.55 17.28
C LEU A 268 -17.88 0.81 17.76
N GLU A 269 -17.48 2.08 17.93
CA GLU A 269 -16.22 2.46 18.60
C GLU A 269 -16.13 1.87 20.02
N ASN A 270 -17.19 2.05 20.82
CA ASN A 270 -17.24 1.52 22.18
C ASN A 270 -17.20 -0.01 22.22
N ILE A 271 -17.95 -0.68 21.32
CA ILE A 271 -17.90 -2.14 21.14
C ILE A 271 -16.46 -2.55 20.81
N ASN A 272 -15.78 -1.88 19.89
CA ASN A 272 -14.42 -2.22 19.49
C ASN A 272 -13.43 -2.13 20.67
N VAL A 273 -13.55 -1.08 21.50
CA VAL A 273 -12.74 -0.90 22.72
C VAL A 273 -12.97 -2.06 23.69
N VAL A 274 -14.22 -2.37 24.02
CA VAL A 274 -14.55 -3.45 24.98
C VAL A 274 -14.13 -4.81 24.42
N TYR A 275 -14.42 -5.08 23.15
CA TYR A 275 -14.08 -6.31 22.46
C TYR A 275 -12.56 -6.56 22.49
N THR A 276 -11.76 -5.53 22.20
CA THR A 276 -10.29 -5.59 22.27
C THR A 276 -9.80 -5.90 23.68
N GLN A 277 -10.36 -5.24 24.70
CA GLN A 277 -9.96 -5.45 26.09
C GLN A 277 -10.31 -6.86 26.59
N LYS A 278 -11.47 -7.39 26.21
CA LYS A 278 -12.00 -8.66 26.73
C LYS A 278 -11.47 -9.87 25.97
N TYR A 279 -11.29 -9.76 24.65
CA TYR A 279 -10.98 -10.89 23.76
C TYR A 279 -9.61 -10.79 23.08
N GLY A 280 -8.85 -9.71 23.31
CA GLY A 280 -7.49 -9.53 22.79
C GLY A 280 -7.41 -9.38 21.26
N ASN A 281 -8.54 -9.19 20.59
CA ASN A 281 -8.64 -8.97 19.15
C ASN A 281 -9.55 -7.74 18.93
N ASP A 282 -9.31 -6.95 17.89
CA ASP A 282 -10.25 -5.90 17.49
C ASP A 282 -11.34 -6.45 16.55
N ILE A 283 -12.33 -5.61 16.19
CA ILE A 283 -13.41 -6.01 15.28
C ILE A 283 -12.87 -6.36 13.89
N PHE A 284 -11.80 -5.71 13.41
CA PHE A 284 -11.17 -6.05 12.13
C PHE A 284 -10.65 -7.49 12.14
N THR A 285 -9.88 -7.85 13.17
CA THR A 285 -9.39 -9.22 13.38
C THR A 285 -10.54 -10.21 13.55
N ALA A 286 -11.65 -9.80 14.16
CA ALA A 286 -12.83 -10.65 14.29
C ALA A 286 -13.46 -10.97 12.93
N ILE A 287 -13.63 -9.97 12.07
CA ILE A 287 -14.12 -10.14 10.70
C ILE A 287 -13.16 -11.02 9.89
N GLU A 288 -11.85 -10.81 10.03
CA GLU A 288 -10.84 -11.58 9.30
C GLU A 288 -10.86 -13.07 9.64
N LYS A 289 -10.99 -13.38 10.93
CA LYS A 289 -11.10 -14.76 11.41
C LYS A 289 -12.41 -15.40 10.98
N GLU A 290 -13.53 -14.68 11.14
CA GLU A 290 -14.87 -15.21 10.88
C GLU A 290 -15.12 -15.48 9.39
N PHE A 291 -14.71 -14.55 8.54
CA PHE A 291 -14.94 -14.61 7.10
C PHE A 291 -13.67 -14.97 6.32
N ARG A 292 -12.76 -15.74 6.93
CA ARG A 292 -11.47 -16.16 6.35
C ARG A 292 -11.62 -16.70 4.92
N PHE A 293 -12.60 -17.59 4.70
CA PHE A 293 -12.88 -18.24 3.42
C PHE A 293 -13.92 -17.50 2.55
N HIS A 294 -14.54 -16.42 3.07
CA HIS A 294 -15.52 -15.61 2.36
C HIS A 294 -14.89 -14.27 1.92
N ARG A 295 -13.96 -14.34 0.97
CA ARG A 295 -13.06 -13.22 0.60
C ARG A 295 -13.82 -11.92 0.30
N THR A 296 -14.90 -11.98 -0.46
CA THR A 296 -15.70 -10.80 -0.84
C THR A 296 -16.45 -10.20 0.34
N THR A 297 -17.15 -11.02 1.13
CA THR A 297 -17.85 -10.57 2.35
C THR A 297 -16.88 -9.97 3.36
N LYS A 298 -15.73 -10.62 3.58
CA LYS A 298 -14.66 -10.10 4.44
C LYS A 298 -14.21 -8.70 4.00
N LYS A 299 -13.91 -8.52 2.71
CA LYS A 299 -13.52 -7.21 2.15
C LYS A 299 -14.58 -6.14 2.39
N ALA A 300 -15.84 -6.47 2.13
CA ALA A 300 -16.96 -5.56 2.28
C ALA A 300 -17.16 -5.11 3.75
N LEU A 301 -17.09 -6.03 4.70
CA LEU A 301 -17.21 -5.74 6.13
C LEU A 301 -16.02 -4.95 6.68
N ILE A 302 -14.78 -5.31 6.30
CA ILE A 302 -13.59 -4.53 6.67
C ILE A 302 -13.69 -3.11 6.13
N PHE A 303 -14.13 -2.95 4.87
CA PHE A 303 -14.34 -1.64 4.29
C PHE A 303 -15.42 -0.84 5.04
N HIS A 304 -16.55 -1.47 5.36
CA HIS A 304 -17.63 -0.85 6.13
C HIS A 304 -17.13 -0.34 7.50
N VAL A 305 -16.52 -1.22 8.31
CA VAL A 305 -15.99 -0.85 9.62
C VAL A 305 -14.85 0.16 9.50
N GLY A 306 -14.02 0.05 8.45
CA GLY A 306 -12.98 1.01 8.12
C GLY A 306 -13.53 2.41 7.87
N LEU A 307 -14.61 2.55 7.09
CA LEU A 307 -15.25 3.84 6.87
C LEU A 307 -15.76 4.46 8.17
N LEU A 308 -16.34 3.66 9.07
CA LEU A 308 -16.90 4.15 10.33
C LEU A 308 -15.81 4.50 11.37
N LEU A 309 -14.74 3.69 11.46
CA LEU A 309 -13.74 3.82 12.53
C LEU A 309 -12.44 4.52 12.11
N LYS A 310 -12.10 4.50 10.81
CA LYS A 310 -10.85 5.06 10.27
C LYS A 310 -11.07 6.19 9.27
N GLY A 311 -12.29 6.38 8.75
CA GLY A 311 -12.67 7.49 7.89
C GLY A 311 -11.79 7.60 6.63
N ALA A 312 -11.09 8.72 6.47
CA ALA A 312 -10.28 9.02 5.28
C ALA A 312 -9.17 7.98 5.01
N GLU A 313 -8.65 7.31 6.05
CA GLU A 313 -7.67 6.25 5.87
C GLU A 313 -8.25 5.04 5.12
N ALA A 314 -9.46 4.59 5.46
CA ALA A 314 -10.11 3.48 4.78
C ALA A 314 -10.44 3.81 3.31
N ILE A 315 -10.82 5.05 3.02
CA ILE A 315 -11.03 5.53 1.64
C ILE A 315 -9.70 5.53 0.88
N THR A 316 -8.63 5.99 1.52
CA THR A 316 -7.29 6.04 0.93
C THR A 316 -6.79 4.63 0.59
N ASP A 317 -6.96 3.67 1.49
CA ASP A 317 -6.59 2.26 1.26
C ASP A 317 -7.41 1.64 0.11
N HIS A 318 -8.69 1.99 0.02
CA HIS A 318 -9.52 1.54 -1.08
C HIS A 318 -9.09 2.12 -2.43
N ILE A 319 -8.79 3.42 -2.50
CA ILE A 319 -8.25 4.06 -3.70
C ILE A 319 -6.92 3.43 -4.10
N GLU A 320 -6.00 3.21 -3.14
CA GLU A 320 -4.75 2.52 -3.45
C GLU A 320 -5.00 1.12 -4.01
N HIS A 321 -5.96 0.39 -3.46
CA HIS A 321 -6.28 -0.95 -3.93
C HIS A 321 -6.77 -0.98 -5.39
N THR A 322 -7.33 0.13 -5.90
CA THR A 322 -7.71 0.24 -7.32
C THR A 322 -6.51 0.35 -8.26
N MET A 323 -5.35 0.73 -7.73
CA MET A 323 -4.09 0.88 -8.48
C MET A 323 -3.04 -0.17 -8.09
N SER A 324 -3.24 -0.92 -7.00
CA SER A 324 -2.30 -1.97 -6.57
C SER A 324 -2.35 -3.20 -7.49
N GLY A 325 -1.21 -3.61 -8.06
CA GLY A 325 -1.08 -4.83 -8.89
C GLY A 325 -0.48 -4.56 -10.28
N LEU A 326 -0.36 -5.60 -11.13
CA LEU A 326 0.25 -5.50 -12.47
C LEU A 326 -0.49 -4.58 -13.45
N LYS A 327 -1.75 -4.22 -13.16
CA LYS A 327 -2.57 -3.27 -13.93
C LYS A 327 -3.51 -2.51 -13.00
N THR A 328 -3.71 -1.23 -13.29
CA THR A 328 -4.77 -0.41 -12.71
C THR A 328 -6.14 -0.99 -13.05
N ASN A 329 -7.10 -0.88 -12.13
CA ASN A 329 -8.51 -1.09 -12.43
C ASN A 329 -9.15 0.26 -12.70
N GLU A 330 -9.12 0.72 -13.96
CA GLU A 330 -9.55 2.06 -14.35
C GLU A 330 -11.01 2.34 -14.01
N LYS A 331 -11.89 1.33 -14.11
CA LYS A 331 -13.30 1.48 -13.74
C LYS A 331 -13.47 1.73 -12.24
N ASP A 332 -12.80 0.94 -11.40
CA ASP A 332 -12.88 1.08 -9.94
C ASP A 332 -12.22 2.38 -9.47
N LEU A 333 -11.07 2.74 -10.06
CA LEU A 333 -10.40 4.02 -9.82
C LEU A 333 -11.31 5.20 -10.21
N SER A 334 -11.92 5.16 -11.40
CA SER A 334 -12.87 6.18 -11.86
C SER A 334 -14.04 6.35 -10.89
N CYS A 335 -14.66 5.24 -10.49
CA CYS A 335 -15.79 5.26 -9.55
C CYS A 335 -15.37 5.83 -8.20
N SER A 336 -14.19 5.46 -7.70
CA SER A 336 -13.66 5.90 -6.42
C SER A 336 -13.32 7.38 -6.41
N ILE A 337 -12.62 7.87 -7.43
CA ILE A 337 -12.22 9.28 -7.54
C ILE A 337 -13.46 10.19 -7.68
N VAL A 338 -14.47 9.78 -8.46
CA VAL A 338 -15.72 10.54 -8.59
C VAL A 338 -16.52 10.56 -7.29
N ARG A 339 -16.69 9.40 -6.64
CA ARG A 339 -17.46 9.25 -5.39
C ARG A 339 -16.84 10.05 -4.24
N TYR A 340 -15.53 9.96 -4.07
CA TYR A 340 -14.84 10.54 -2.93
C TYR A 340 -14.22 11.91 -3.21
N GLN A 341 -14.55 12.55 -4.33
CA GLN A 341 -14.01 13.86 -4.68
C GLN A 341 -14.24 14.90 -3.58
N CYS A 342 -15.40 14.90 -2.91
CA CYS A 342 -15.68 15.84 -1.81
C CYS A 342 -14.74 15.64 -0.60
N ARG A 343 -14.13 14.47 -0.46
CA ARG A 343 -13.16 14.12 0.59
C ARG A 343 -11.71 14.16 0.10
N MET A 344 -11.48 14.54 -1.16
CA MET A 344 -10.16 14.51 -1.79
C MET A 344 -9.07 15.31 -1.05
N PRO A 345 -9.36 16.48 -0.43
CA PRO A 345 -8.36 17.19 0.36
C PRO A 345 -7.80 16.34 1.51
N ASP A 346 -8.66 15.62 2.23
CA ASP A 346 -8.26 14.75 3.35
C ASP A 346 -7.53 13.52 2.83
N ILE A 347 -8.05 12.88 1.77
CA ILE A 347 -7.46 11.70 1.13
C ILE A 347 -6.03 12.01 0.68
N ARG A 348 -5.79 13.14 0.01
CA ARG A 348 -4.44 13.49 -0.45
C ARG A 348 -3.43 13.64 0.68
N VAL A 349 -3.84 14.20 1.82
CA VAL A 349 -2.98 14.35 2.99
C VAL A 349 -2.66 12.99 3.59
N VAL A 350 -3.69 12.17 3.82
CA VAL A 350 -3.54 10.81 4.38
C VAL A 350 -2.70 9.93 3.46
N TYR A 351 -2.93 10.02 2.15
CA TYR A 351 -2.20 9.28 1.13
C TYR A 351 -0.71 9.61 1.17
N GLN A 352 -0.34 10.89 1.18
CA GLN A 352 1.05 11.33 1.29
C GLN A 352 1.71 10.86 2.59
N GLN A 353 0.98 10.89 3.70
CA GLN A 353 1.50 10.47 5.01
C GLN A 353 1.72 8.95 5.07
N LYS A 354 0.79 8.17 4.51
CA LYS A 354 0.76 6.71 4.61
C LYS A 354 1.67 6.03 3.58
N TYR A 355 1.68 6.52 2.35
CA TYR A 355 2.40 5.90 1.23
C TYR A 355 3.69 6.63 0.86
N HIS A 356 4.00 7.75 1.53
CA HIS A 356 5.19 8.58 1.27
C HIS A 356 5.33 9.07 -0.19
N LYS A 357 4.25 9.00 -0.96
CA LYS A 357 4.10 9.43 -2.36
C LYS A 357 2.81 10.21 -2.50
N SER A 358 2.76 11.22 -3.36
CA SER A 358 1.51 11.97 -3.53
C SER A 358 0.51 11.16 -4.35
N LEU A 359 -0.79 11.29 -4.06
CA LEU A 359 -1.84 10.63 -4.86
C LEU A 359 -1.77 11.06 -6.34
N LYS A 360 -1.33 12.29 -6.60
CA LYS A 360 -1.09 12.80 -7.96
C LYS A 360 0.00 11.98 -8.66
N ASP A 361 1.14 11.78 -8.00
CA ASP A 361 2.27 11.04 -8.59
C ASP A 361 1.93 9.55 -8.71
N ARG A 362 1.14 9.01 -7.78
CA ARG A 362 0.61 7.65 -7.87
C ARG A 362 -0.23 7.46 -9.13
N ILE A 363 -1.25 8.30 -9.33
CA ILE A 363 -2.12 8.23 -10.52
C ILE A 363 -1.33 8.49 -11.80
N SER A 364 -0.36 9.42 -11.75
CA SER A 364 0.47 9.74 -12.92
C SER A 364 1.37 8.58 -13.34
N GLY A 365 1.83 7.75 -12.39
CA GLY A 365 2.64 6.57 -12.69
C GLY A 365 1.88 5.43 -13.36
N ASP A 366 0.57 5.33 -13.11
CA ASP A 366 -0.23 4.13 -13.42
C ASP A 366 -1.32 4.35 -14.48
N THR A 367 -1.48 5.58 -14.94
CA THR A 367 -2.45 5.96 -15.96
C THR A 367 -1.79 6.86 -16.99
N SER A 368 -2.36 6.99 -18.19
CA SER A 368 -1.80 7.87 -19.23
C SER A 368 -2.90 8.55 -20.07
N GLY A 369 -2.48 9.41 -21.00
CA GLY A 369 -3.39 10.05 -21.97
C GLY A 369 -4.40 11.00 -21.33
N ASP A 370 -5.54 11.16 -21.99
CA ASP A 370 -6.59 12.08 -21.55
C ASP A 370 -7.35 11.58 -20.31
N TYR A 371 -7.36 10.27 -20.09
CA TYR A 371 -7.84 9.65 -18.86
C TYR A 371 -7.03 10.12 -17.64
N GLN A 372 -5.70 10.02 -17.71
CA GLN A 372 -4.80 10.54 -16.66
C GLN A 372 -5.04 12.03 -16.43
N LYS A 373 -5.03 12.85 -17.49
CA LYS A 373 -5.24 14.30 -17.37
C LYS A 373 -6.56 14.62 -16.66
N LEU A 374 -7.62 13.89 -16.99
CA LEU A 374 -8.93 14.06 -16.36
C LEU A 374 -8.91 13.69 -14.87
N LEU A 375 -8.33 12.54 -14.50
CA LEU A 375 -8.17 12.16 -13.10
C LEU A 375 -7.40 13.21 -12.31
N LEU A 376 -6.28 13.69 -12.86
CA LEU A 376 -5.45 14.70 -12.22
C LEU A 376 -6.19 16.03 -12.04
N GLU A 377 -7.04 16.41 -12.99
CA GLU A 377 -7.89 17.59 -12.88
C GLU A 377 -8.93 17.41 -11.75
N ILE A 378 -9.59 16.24 -11.68
CA ILE A 378 -10.61 15.96 -10.64
C ILE A 378 -10.01 16.00 -9.23
N ILE A 379 -8.83 15.40 -9.02
CA ILE A 379 -8.22 15.33 -7.67
C ILE A 379 -7.65 16.68 -7.19
N GLN A 380 -7.45 17.62 -8.13
CA GLN A 380 -6.98 18.98 -7.86
C GLN A 380 -8.11 20.00 -7.83
N ALA A 381 -9.29 19.66 -8.35
CA ALA A 381 -10.46 20.53 -8.35
C ALA A 381 -10.84 20.97 -6.92
N PRO A 382 -11.37 22.19 -6.77
CA PRO A 382 -11.93 22.62 -5.50
C PRO A 382 -13.05 21.68 -5.05
N VAL A 383 -13.26 21.58 -3.74
CA VAL A 383 -14.43 20.92 -3.16
C VAL A 383 -15.41 21.97 -2.66
N ASP A 384 -16.69 21.62 -2.59
CA ASP A 384 -17.73 22.54 -2.13
C ASP A 384 -17.48 22.94 -0.67
N THR A 385 -17.26 24.23 -0.44
CA THR A 385 -17.33 24.80 0.90
C THR A 385 -18.81 25.05 1.20
N ASN A 386 -19.45 24.13 1.93
CA ASN A 386 -20.82 24.36 2.38
C ASN A 386 -20.91 25.74 3.05
N GLU A 387 -21.92 26.56 2.76
CA GLU A 387 -22.11 27.89 3.38
C GLU A 387 -22.13 27.83 4.93
N PHE A 388 -22.39 26.64 5.50
CA PHE A 388 -22.24 26.36 6.93
C PHE A 388 -20.80 26.52 7.46
N SER A 389 -19.79 26.29 6.61
CA SER A 389 -18.36 26.34 6.94
C SER A 389 -17.74 27.74 6.80
N ALA A 390 -18.31 28.60 5.95
CA ALA A 390 -17.76 29.92 5.65
C ALA A 390 -17.89 30.95 6.80
N LYS A 391 -18.75 30.68 7.80
CA LYS A 391 -18.93 31.58 8.96
C LYS A 391 -17.93 31.33 10.09
N TYR A 392 -17.10 30.28 10.01
CA TYR A 392 -16.19 29.86 11.10
C TYR A 392 -14.72 29.66 10.69
N LEU A 393 -14.34 30.02 9.46
CA LEU A 393 -12.94 30.02 9.02
C LEU A 393 -12.36 31.44 9.05
N PRO A 394 -11.52 31.82 10.02
CA PRO A 394 -10.60 32.92 9.82
C PRO A 394 -9.45 32.48 8.89
N PRO A 395 -8.76 33.43 8.22
CA PRO A 395 -7.71 33.10 7.27
C PRO A 395 -6.47 32.58 8.00
N LEU A 396 -6.12 31.31 7.81
CA LEU A 396 -4.87 30.75 8.32
C LEU A 396 -3.71 31.13 7.39
N ARG A 397 -3.09 32.29 7.67
CA ARG A 397 -1.65 32.48 7.48
C ARG A 397 -1.00 32.30 8.84
N LEU A 398 -0.31 31.20 9.09
CA LEU A 398 0.64 31.11 10.21
C LEU A 398 1.78 30.13 9.88
N SER A 399 2.94 30.75 9.69
CA SER A 399 4.32 30.30 9.84
C SER A 399 4.60 28.90 10.42
N LEU A 400 5.31 28.10 9.63
CA LEU A 400 6.10 26.94 10.05
C LEU A 400 7.26 27.37 10.96
N ARG A 401 7.11 27.16 12.27
CA ARG A 401 8.23 27.09 13.21
C ARG A 401 7.79 26.21 14.37
N ILE A 402 8.11 24.91 14.27
CA ILE A 402 8.43 23.94 15.34
C ILE A 402 8.53 22.57 14.64
N LEU A 403 9.75 22.26 14.19
CA LEU A 403 10.31 20.91 14.00
C LEU A 403 11.82 21.13 13.84
N HIS A 404 12.42 21.66 14.90
CA HIS A 404 13.86 21.69 15.12
C HIS A 404 14.00 21.58 16.62
N LEU A 405 14.15 20.35 17.10
CA LEU A 405 14.74 19.95 18.38
C LEU A 405 14.55 18.43 18.50
N ASN A 406 15.32 17.68 17.71
CA ASN A 406 15.84 16.34 18.00
C ASN A 406 16.67 15.86 16.81
N SER A 407 17.76 16.57 16.54
CA SER A 407 18.82 16.08 15.64
C SER A 407 20.13 16.78 16.00
N HIS A 408 20.65 16.48 17.19
CA HIS A 408 22.09 16.43 17.36
C HIS A 408 22.52 14.97 17.32
N PRO A 409 23.50 14.62 16.46
CA PRO A 409 23.96 13.25 16.32
C PRO A 409 24.75 12.92 17.57
N THR A 410 24.17 12.12 18.46
CA THR A 410 24.98 11.43 19.45
C THR A 410 25.74 10.35 18.69
N SER A 411 27.07 10.51 18.67
CA SER A 411 28.01 9.51 18.19
C SER A 411 27.74 8.17 18.89
N SER A 412 27.03 7.28 18.22
CA SER A 412 27.02 5.86 18.56
C SER A 412 27.38 5.11 17.29
N LYS A 413 28.51 4.42 17.37
CA LYS A 413 29.06 3.50 16.37
C LYS A 413 28.06 2.36 16.11
N PHE A 414 27.01 2.61 15.34
CA PHE A 414 26.40 1.55 14.53
C PHE A 414 27.11 1.62 13.18
N VAL A 415 28.13 0.78 13.03
CA VAL A 415 28.74 0.55 11.73
C VAL A 415 27.60 0.12 10.81
N ASN A 416 27.32 0.92 9.78
CA ASN A 416 26.40 0.58 8.70
C ASN A 416 27.10 -0.51 7.88
N THR A 417 27.20 -1.71 8.44
CA THR A 417 27.88 -2.83 7.79
C THR A 417 26.95 -3.34 6.70
N MET A 418 27.39 -3.21 5.45
CA MET A 418 26.81 -3.89 4.28
C MET A 418 26.39 -5.31 4.67
N ILE A 419 25.21 -5.75 4.23
CA ILE A 419 24.76 -7.12 4.48
C ILE A 419 25.62 -8.02 3.58
N GLU A 420 26.55 -8.76 4.18
CA GLU A 420 27.35 -9.78 3.48
C GLU A 420 26.39 -10.91 3.07
N LEU A 421 26.10 -11.03 1.77
CA LEU A 421 25.10 -11.95 1.23
C LEU A 421 25.63 -13.38 1.15
N TYR A 422 26.88 -13.52 0.68
CA TYR A 422 27.54 -14.81 0.58
C TYR A 422 28.43 -15.01 1.81
N PRO A 423 28.16 -16.02 2.67
CA PRO A 423 29.09 -16.35 3.75
C PRO A 423 30.47 -16.72 3.20
N ARG A 424 31.52 -16.50 4.01
CA ARG A 424 32.91 -16.80 3.63
C ARG A 424 33.11 -18.22 3.09
N SER A 425 32.39 -19.19 3.63
CA SER A 425 32.35 -20.57 3.15
C SER A 425 31.98 -20.69 1.66
N ILE A 426 31.06 -19.86 1.17
CA ILE A 426 30.64 -19.79 -0.24
C ILE A 426 31.71 -19.09 -1.06
N HIS A 427 32.26 -17.97 -0.58
CA HIS A 427 33.42 -17.33 -1.20
C HIS A 427 34.58 -18.32 -1.35
N ASP A 428 34.99 -19.00 -0.27
CA ASP A 428 36.08 -19.97 -0.28
C ASP A 428 35.78 -21.20 -1.16
N ARG A 429 34.52 -21.66 -1.20
CA ARG A 429 34.12 -22.79 -2.05
C ARG A 429 34.23 -22.45 -3.53
N TYR A 430 33.65 -21.33 -3.95
CA TYR A 430 33.62 -20.95 -5.36
C TYR A 430 34.94 -20.33 -5.83
N LEU A 431 35.69 -19.68 -4.92
CA LEU A 431 37.00 -19.11 -5.24
C LEU A 431 38.17 -20.10 -5.05
N LYS A 432 38.05 -21.15 -4.22
CA LYS A 432 39.19 -22.06 -3.88
C LYS A 432 38.89 -23.55 -3.65
N LYS A 433 37.68 -24.08 -3.94
CA LYS A 433 37.33 -25.53 -3.95
C LYS A 433 38.02 -26.43 -2.89
N ILE A 434 37.48 -26.50 -1.68
CA ILE A 434 37.58 -27.68 -0.80
C ILE A 434 36.23 -27.87 -0.08
N CYS A 435 35.74 -29.12 0.00
CA CYS A 435 34.69 -29.52 0.95
C CYS A 435 35.23 -30.61 1.88
N GLY A 436 35.41 -30.27 3.16
CA GLY A 436 35.53 -31.25 4.23
C GLY A 436 34.14 -31.65 4.74
N SER A 437 33.87 -32.95 4.91
CA SER A 437 32.57 -33.40 5.40
C SER A 437 32.42 -33.16 6.90
N LYS A 438 31.33 -32.51 7.33
CA LYS A 438 30.84 -32.62 8.71
C LYS A 438 30.10 -33.95 8.87
N GLY A 439 30.25 -34.62 10.01
CA GLY A 439 29.51 -35.85 10.31
C GLY A 439 27.99 -35.63 10.29
N GLY A 440 27.24 -36.55 9.68
CA GLY A 440 25.76 -36.56 9.68
C GLY A 440 25.08 -36.13 8.38
N ILE A 441 25.80 -35.55 7.41
CA ILE A 441 25.19 -35.08 6.14
C ILE A 441 24.75 -36.24 5.24
N ASP A 442 25.53 -37.32 5.18
CA ASP A 442 25.17 -38.53 4.42
C ASP A 442 23.85 -39.13 4.91
N ALA A 443 23.62 -39.13 6.23
CA ALA A 443 22.37 -39.60 6.82
C ALA A 443 21.19 -38.70 6.43
N VAL A 444 21.37 -37.37 6.45
CA VAL A 444 20.36 -36.42 5.98
C VAL A 444 20.03 -36.66 4.50
N CYS A 445 21.04 -36.87 3.65
CA CYS A 445 20.81 -37.15 2.22
C CYS A 445 20.01 -38.46 2.03
N GLN A 446 20.32 -39.52 2.80
CA GLN A 446 19.56 -40.76 2.77
C GLN A 446 18.12 -40.59 3.25
N GLU A 447 17.89 -39.81 4.31
CA GLU A 447 16.54 -39.53 4.82
C GLU A 447 15.70 -38.69 3.84
N ILE A 448 16.31 -37.72 3.15
CA ILE A 448 15.65 -36.97 2.08
C ILE A 448 15.21 -37.93 0.97
N LYS A 449 16.11 -38.79 0.49
CA LYS A 449 15.77 -39.77 -0.55
C LYS A 449 14.60 -40.65 -0.15
N LYS A 450 14.62 -41.19 1.08
CA LYS A 450 13.51 -42.00 1.63
C LYS A 450 12.21 -41.22 1.76
N ALA A 451 12.26 -39.92 2.05
CA ALA A 451 11.07 -39.07 2.15
C ALA A 451 10.38 -38.86 0.80
N CYS A 452 11.09 -39.09 -0.31
CA CYS A 452 10.60 -39.00 -1.69
C CYS A 452 10.44 -40.39 -2.36
N GLU A 453 10.56 -41.50 -1.60
CA GLU A 453 10.38 -42.85 -2.15
C GLU A 453 8.92 -43.31 -2.04
N GLY A 454 8.27 -43.63 -3.16
CA GLY A 454 6.95 -44.26 -3.21
C GLY A 454 5.88 -43.39 -3.87
N ALA A 455 4.61 -43.68 -3.59
CA ALA A 455 3.50 -42.86 -4.08
C ALA A 455 3.26 -41.70 -3.11
N GLY A 456 3.66 -40.50 -3.52
CA GLY A 456 3.57 -39.26 -2.73
C GLY A 456 4.86 -38.97 -1.95
N THR A 457 4.93 -37.76 -1.41
CA THR A 457 6.13 -37.22 -0.74
C THR A 457 5.84 -37.04 0.75
N ASN A 458 6.84 -37.19 1.62
CA ASN A 458 6.71 -36.88 3.04
C ASN A 458 7.15 -35.44 3.32
N GLU A 459 6.25 -34.48 3.10
CA GLU A 459 6.53 -33.04 3.19
C GLU A 459 6.98 -32.63 4.59
N LYS A 460 6.38 -33.22 5.64
CA LYS A 460 6.77 -32.96 7.03
C LYS A 460 8.23 -33.34 7.29
N LYS A 461 8.69 -34.44 6.71
CA LYS A 461 10.08 -34.88 6.84
C LYS A 461 11.03 -33.99 6.06
N LEU A 462 10.65 -33.53 4.86
CA LEU A 462 11.44 -32.55 4.10
C LEU A 462 11.57 -31.22 4.86
N ILE A 463 10.48 -30.72 5.45
CA ILE A 463 10.49 -29.53 6.31
C ILE A 463 11.46 -29.69 7.50
N GLU A 464 11.47 -30.86 8.14
CA GLU A 464 12.41 -31.15 9.23
C GLU A 464 13.86 -31.16 8.75
N LEU A 465 14.14 -31.84 7.63
CA LEU A 465 15.51 -32.10 7.17
C LEU A 465 16.18 -30.87 6.56
N LEU A 466 15.43 -30.00 5.90
CA LEU A 466 15.95 -28.80 5.24
C LEU A 466 15.64 -27.51 6.01
N GLY A 467 14.44 -27.39 6.57
CA GLY A 467 13.94 -26.18 7.24
C GLY A 467 14.84 -25.71 8.39
N SER A 468 15.33 -26.64 9.21
CA SER A 468 16.14 -26.32 10.39
C SER A 468 17.64 -26.16 10.12
N LYS A 469 18.09 -26.28 8.86
CA LYS A 469 19.51 -26.25 8.50
C LYS A 469 19.96 -24.83 8.18
N SER A 470 21.22 -24.55 8.52
CA SER A 470 21.89 -23.31 8.10
C SER A 470 22.14 -23.30 6.58
N LEU A 471 22.39 -22.12 6.00
CA LEU A 471 22.74 -22.00 4.58
C LEU A 471 23.96 -22.86 4.19
N ASP A 472 24.95 -22.96 5.08
CA ASP A 472 26.14 -23.80 4.87
C ASP A 472 25.79 -25.29 4.85
N ASP A 473 25.00 -25.74 5.83
CA ASP A 473 24.60 -27.15 5.90
C ASP A 473 23.73 -27.53 4.70
N ARG A 474 22.79 -26.68 4.27
CA ARG A 474 22.00 -26.90 3.04
C ARG A 474 22.89 -26.97 1.81
N SER A 475 23.85 -26.06 1.69
CA SER A 475 24.82 -26.06 0.59
C SER A 475 25.69 -27.32 0.58
N MET A 476 26.01 -27.89 1.74
CA MET A 476 26.73 -29.17 1.82
C MET A 476 25.82 -30.37 1.49
N ILE A 477 24.57 -30.36 1.96
CA ILE A 477 23.56 -31.37 1.63
C ILE A 477 23.35 -31.44 0.12
N ALA A 478 23.14 -30.30 -0.55
CA ALA A 478 22.93 -30.24 -1.99
C ALA A 478 24.10 -30.88 -2.78
N CYS A 479 25.34 -30.49 -2.47
CA CYS A 479 26.53 -31.07 -3.11
C CYS A 479 26.67 -32.57 -2.80
N ARG A 480 26.49 -32.95 -1.53
CA ARG A 480 26.66 -34.34 -1.10
C ARG A 480 25.60 -35.27 -1.66
N TYR A 481 24.36 -34.79 -1.82
CA TYR A 481 23.27 -35.54 -2.44
C TYR A 481 23.62 -35.94 -3.88
N LYS A 482 24.13 -34.98 -4.67
CA LYS A 482 24.61 -35.23 -6.04
C LYS A 482 25.75 -36.25 -6.07
N ASP A 483 26.71 -36.13 -5.15
CA ASP A 483 27.82 -37.10 -5.05
C ASP A 483 27.34 -38.52 -4.76
N MET A 484 26.37 -38.67 -3.84
CA MET A 484 25.87 -39.96 -3.38
C MET A 484 24.93 -40.63 -4.38
N PHE A 485 24.03 -39.86 -5.00
CA PHE A 485 22.91 -40.41 -5.79
C PHE A 485 22.99 -40.10 -7.28
N LYS A 486 23.97 -39.29 -7.71
CA LYS A 486 24.19 -38.92 -9.12
C LYS A 486 22.99 -38.21 -9.77
N CYS A 487 22.15 -37.59 -8.95
CA CYS A 487 21.01 -36.76 -9.31
C CYS A 487 21.06 -35.50 -8.43
N ASP A 488 20.72 -34.35 -8.99
CA ASP A 488 20.71 -33.11 -8.23
C ASP A 488 19.52 -33.08 -7.26
N LEU A 489 19.75 -32.59 -6.04
CA LEU A 489 18.70 -32.55 -5.01
C LEU A 489 17.50 -31.71 -5.46
N HIS A 490 17.74 -30.60 -6.16
CA HIS A 490 16.68 -29.72 -6.63
C HIS A 490 15.78 -30.38 -7.68
N GLU A 491 16.33 -31.22 -8.56
CA GLU A 491 15.54 -31.95 -9.56
C GLU A 491 14.56 -32.90 -8.87
N LEU A 492 15.03 -33.66 -7.87
CA LEU A 492 14.17 -34.50 -7.06
C LEU A 492 13.06 -33.69 -6.39
N ILE A 493 13.40 -32.56 -5.77
CA ILE A 493 12.43 -31.73 -5.06
C ILE A 493 11.39 -31.13 -6.03
N ALA A 494 11.83 -30.69 -7.22
CA ALA A 494 10.96 -30.14 -8.25
C ALA A 494 9.98 -31.19 -8.81
N ASP A 495 10.41 -32.45 -8.92
CA ASP A 495 9.55 -33.56 -9.37
C ASP A 495 8.50 -33.96 -8.31
N GLU A 496 8.86 -33.85 -7.03
CA GLU A 496 8.07 -34.33 -5.90
C GLU A 496 7.12 -33.28 -5.32
N THR A 497 7.38 -32.00 -5.55
CA THR A 497 6.66 -30.90 -4.89
C THR A 497 6.17 -29.85 -5.87
N SER A 498 5.17 -29.07 -5.47
CA SER A 498 4.58 -28.03 -6.34
C SER A 498 4.09 -26.82 -5.56
N GLY A 499 3.68 -25.77 -6.29
CA GLY A 499 3.20 -24.51 -5.71
C GLY A 499 4.29 -23.76 -4.93
N SER A 500 3.86 -22.82 -4.09
CA SER A 500 4.79 -21.97 -3.31
C SER A 500 5.64 -22.76 -2.31
N PHE A 501 5.09 -23.87 -1.78
CA PHE A 501 5.84 -24.80 -0.94
C PHE A 501 6.98 -25.47 -1.71
N GLY A 502 6.68 -26.03 -2.89
CA GLY A 502 7.70 -26.65 -3.73
C GLY A 502 8.76 -25.68 -4.20
N PHE A 503 8.36 -24.47 -4.61
CA PHE A 503 9.30 -23.43 -5.01
C PHE A 503 10.28 -23.03 -3.89
N LEU A 504 9.79 -22.87 -2.65
CA LEU A 504 10.65 -22.56 -1.51
C LEU A 504 11.58 -23.74 -1.17
N LEU A 505 11.10 -24.97 -1.20
CA LEU A 505 11.95 -26.16 -1.01
C LEU A 505 13.01 -26.28 -2.09
N GLU A 506 12.67 -25.98 -3.35
CA GLU A 506 13.59 -26.01 -4.48
C GLU A 506 14.69 -24.97 -4.28
N LEU A 507 14.35 -23.72 -3.94
CA LEU A 507 15.35 -22.70 -3.57
C LEU A 507 16.28 -23.17 -2.44
N MET A 508 15.75 -23.86 -1.43
CA MET A 508 16.52 -24.40 -0.31
C MET A 508 17.43 -25.58 -0.66
N SER A 509 17.13 -26.27 -1.77
CA SER A 509 17.88 -27.43 -2.25
C SER A 509 19.10 -27.06 -3.08
N TYR A 510 19.25 -25.77 -3.40
CA TYR A 510 20.44 -25.20 -4.01
C TYR A 510 21.38 -24.58 -2.96
N PRO A 511 22.71 -24.61 -3.18
CA PRO A 511 23.61 -23.58 -2.67
C PRO A 511 23.11 -22.17 -3.06
N LEU A 512 23.28 -21.18 -2.18
CA LEU A 512 22.67 -19.85 -2.36
C LEU A 512 22.95 -19.19 -3.74
N PRO A 513 24.18 -19.17 -4.29
CA PRO A 513 24.41 -18.63 -5.63
C PRO A 513 23.64 -19.35 -6.74
N GLN A 514 23.42 -20.66 -6.61
CA GLN A 514 22.62 -21.45 -7.55
C GLN A 514 21.12 -21.15 -7.38
N ALA A 515 20.65 -20.96 -6.15
CA ALA A 515 19.28 -20.54 -5.86
C ALA A 515 18.98 -19.17 -6.49
N GLU A 516 19.93 -18.23 -6.40
CA GLU A 516 19.80 -16.90 -7.00
C GLU A 516 19.86 -16.94 -8.53
N ALA A 517 20.73 -17.77 -9.12
CA ALA A 517 20.74 -18.00 -10.56
C ALA A 517 19.43 -18.62 -11.06
N PHE A 518 18.84 -19.54 -10.30
CA PHE A 518 17.51 -20.09 -10.54
C PHE A 518 16.40 -19.05 -10.45
N ALA A 519 16.40 -18.22 -9.40
CA ALA A 519 15.45 -17.11 -9.29
C ALA A 519 15.56 -16.12 -10.45
N ILE A 520 16.79 -15.77 -10.88
CA ILE A 520 17.00 -14.94 -12.08
C ILE A 520 16.41 -15.61 -13.32
N LYS A 521 16.72 -16.89 -13.56
CA LYS A 521 16.18 -17.61 -14.72
C LYS A 521 14.67 -17.60 -14.72
N LYS A 522 14.03 -17.80 -13.56
CA LYS A 522 12.58 -17.75 -13.41
C LYS A 522 12.01 -16.34 -13.59
N ALA A 523 12.72 -15.30 -13.17
CA ALA A 523 12.32 -13.91 -13.33
C ALA A 523 12.31 -13.44 -14.78
N ILE A 524 13.16 -14.04 -15.63
CA ILE A 524 13.28 -13.73 -17.07
C ILE A 524 12.71 -14.83 -17.97
N SER A 525 11.88 -15.72 -17.41
CA SER A 525 11.22 -16.78 -18.18
C SER A 525 9.72 -16.51 -18.26
N GLY A 526 9.17 -16.58 -19.48
CA GLY A 526 7.74 -16.39 -19.73
C GLY A 526 7.45 -15.06 -20.42
N PHE A 527 6.19 -14.60 -20.35
CA PHE A 527 5.81 -13.30 -20.89
C PHE A 527 6.05 -12.22 -19.83
N GLY A 528 6.94 -11.27 -20.14
CA GLY A 528 7.36 -10.20 -19.24
C GLY A 528 8.43 -10.65 -18.26
N THR A 529 9.02 -9.66 -17.59
CA THR A 529 10.07 -9.86 -16.58
C THR A 529 9.47 -9.65 -15.19
N LYS A 530 10.01 -10.32 -14.16
CA LYS A 530 9.66 -10.08 -12.75
C LYS A 530 10.70 -9.16 -12.10
N GLU A 531 10.62 -7.86 -12.37
CA GLU A 531 11.63 -6.88 -11.92
C GLU A 531 11.78 -6.85 -10.40
N ASP A 532 10.69 -7.00 -9.65
CA ASP A 532 10.71 -7.05 -8.18
C ASP A 532 11.51 -8.24 -7.61
N MET A 533 11.63 -9.33 -8.37
CA MET A 533 12.49 -10.47 -8.02
C MET A 533 13.93 -10.23 -8.49
N LEU A 534 14.09 -9.57 -9.64
CA LEU A 534 15.38 -9.40 -10.31
C LEU A 534 16.26 -8.32 -9.65
N ILE A 535 15.68 -7.16 -9.35
CA ILE A 535 16.38 -5.98 -8.82
C ILE A 535 17.10 -6.29 -7.50
N PRO A 536 16.44 -6.89 -6.48
CA PRO A 536 17.08 -7.17 -5.21
C PRO A 536 18.22 -8.17 -5.33
N ILE A 537 18.14 -9.08 -6.32
CA ILE A 537 19.18 -10.04 -6.60
C ILE A 537 20.36 -9.36 -7.28
N LEU A 538 20.17 -8.50 -8.28
CA LEU A 538 21.27 -7.98 -9.11
C LEU A 538 21.92 -6.69 -8.58
N MET A 539 21.16 -5.82 -7.91
CA MET A 539 21.63 -4.49 -7.53
C MET A 539 22.33 -4.49 -6.16
N GLY A 540 23.30 -3.59 -5.99
CA GLY A 540 24.04 -3.41 -4.72
C GLY A 540 25.11 -4.46 -4.42
N ARG A 541 25.44 -5.33 -5.39
CA ARG A 541 26.47 -6.37 -5.23
C ARG A 541 27.89 -5.83 -5.35
N THR A 542 28.81 -6.54 -4.70
CA THR A 542 30.25 -6.43 -4.93
C THR A 542 30.67 -7.11 -6.23
N ASN A 543 31.83 -6.75 -6.77
CA ASN A 543 32.38 -7.37 -7.98
C ASN A 543 32.63 -8.88 -7.80
N ASP A 544 33.03 -9.31 -6.59
CA ASP A 544 33.26 -10.72 -6.28
C ASP A 544 31.94 -11.52 -6.30
N GLU A 545 30.87 -10.98 -5.71
CA GLU A 545 29.54 -11.60 -5.73
C GLU A 545 28.96 -11.68 -7.15
N ILE A 546 29.18 -10.65 -7.97
CA ILE A 546 28.78 -10.65 -9.40
C ILE A 546 29.56 -11.72 -10.16
N SER A 547 30.88 -11.81 -9.95
CA SER A 547 31.73 -12.81 -10.59
C SER A 547 31.26 -14.23 -10.28
N ILE A 548 30.98 -14.52 -9.01
CA ILE A 548 30.43 -15.81 -8.56
C ILE A 548 29.07 -16.07 -9.22
N LEU A 549 28.16 -15.10 -9.20
CA LEU A 549 26.82 -15.27 -9.78
C LEU A 549 26.87 -15.54 -11.29
N ARG A 550 27.73 -14.83 -12.03
CA ARG A 550 27.94 -15.05 -13.47
C ARG A 550 28.48 -16.44 -13.77
N GLN A 551 29.50 -16.85 -13.01
CA GLN A 551 30.08 -18.20 -13.14
C GLN A 551 29.01 -19.26 -12.91
N VAL A 552 28.26 -19.15 -11.82
CA VAL A 552 27.22 -20.13 -11.45
C VAL A 552 26.09 -20.16 -12.46
N TYR A 553 25.65 -19.01 -12.95
CA TYR A 553 24.61 -18.95 -13.98
C TYR A 553 25.06 -19.66 -15.27
N HIS A 554 26.31 -19.42 -15.69
CA HIS A 554 26.88 -20.12 -16.85
C HIS A 554 26.99 -21.63 -16.62
N GLU A 555 27.43 -22.06 -15.43
CA GLU A 555 27.48 -23.49 -15.08
C GLU A 555 26.10 -24.16 -15.17
N MET A 556 25.04 -23.49 -14.72
CA MET A 556 23.67 -24.03 -14.70
C MET A 556 22.99 -24.01 -16.08
N TYR A 557 23.14 -22.93 -16.84
CA TYR A 557 22.34 -22.70 -18.06
C TYR A 557 23.15 -22.63 -19.34
N GLN A 558 24.47 -22.84 -19.26
CA GLN A 558 25.39 -22.82 -20.42
C GLN A 558 25.32 -21.52 -21.23
N THR A 559 24.91 -20.42 -20.57
CA THR A 559 24.70 -19.09 -21.17
C THR A 559 25.31 -18.05 -20.23
N ASP A 560 25.97 -17.02 -20.79
CA ASP A 560 26.47 -15.91 -19.96
C ASP A 560 25.28 -15.11 -19.39
N LEU A 561 25.35 -14.77 -18.10
CA LEU A 561 24.28 -14.05 -17.41
C LEU A 561 23.95 -12.71 -18.08
N ALA A 562 24.94 -11.98 -18.59
CA ALA A 562 24.69 -10.71 -19.24
C ALA A 562 23.99 -10.88 -20.58
N VAL A 563 24.30 -11.96 -21.32
CA VAL A 563 23.57 -12.31 -22.54
C VAL A 563 22.12 -12.66 -22.22
N ALA A 564 21.90 -13.54 -21.24
CA ALA A 564 20.54 -13.95 -20.87
C ALA A 564 19.67 -12.77 -20.42
N LEU A 565 20.23 -11.81 -19.68
CA LEU A 565 19.52 -10.60 -19.26
C LEU A 565 19.32 -9.63 -20.42
N ALA A 566 20.28 -9.46 -21.32
CA ALA A 566 20.13 -8.59 -22.49
C ALA A 566 19.10 -9.12 -23.50
N ASP A 567 18.88 -10.43 -23.55
CA ASP A 567 17.89 -11.05 -24.43
C ASP A 567 16.45 -10.83 -23.94
N ASP A 568 16.23 -10.68 -22.62
CA ASP A 568 14.90 -10.54 -22.02
C ASP A 568 14.55 -9.09 -21.65
N LEU A 569 15.56 -8.28 -21.31
CA LEU A 569 15.40 -6.88 -20.93
C LEU A 569 15.55 -5.95 -22.14
N SER A 570 15.00 -4.74 -22.03
CA SER A 570 15.21 -3.70 -23.04
C SER A 570 15.29 -2.30 -22.42
N GLY A 571 15.71 -1.31 -23.21
CA GLY A 571 15.64 0.10 -22.84
C GLY A 571 16.72 0.56 -21.85
N GLY A 572 16.42 1.54 -21.00
CA GLY A 572 17.37 2.01 -19.99
C GLY A 572 17.56 1.00 -18.86
N PHE A 573 16.53 0.21 -18.54
CA PHE A 573 16.61 -0.84 -17.52
C PHE A 573 17.65 -1.90 -17.89
N GLU A 574 17.64 -2.40 -19.13
CA GLU A 574 18.67 -3.30 -19.68
C GLU A 574 20.08 -2.71 -19.50
N LYS A 575 20.28 -1.42 -19.80
CA LYS A 575 21.59 -0.76 -19.69
C LYS A 575 22.07 -0.68 -18.23
N ILE A 576 21.18 -0.38 -17.29
CA ILE A 576 21.48 -0.31 -15.86
C ILE A 576 21.90 -1.69 -15.36
N ILE A 577 21.09 -2.71 -15.65
CA ILE A 577 21.37 -4.09 -15.23
C ILE A 577 22.67 -4.59 -15.86
N THR A 578 22.88 -4.38 -17.15
CA THR A 578 24.10 -4.76 -17.86
C THR A 578 25.33 -4.10 -17.26
N MET A 579 25.27 -2.81 -16.90
CA MET A 579 26.39 -2.13 -16.26
C MET A 579 26.65 -2.65 -14.84
N ALA A 580 25.60 -2.94 -14.07
CA ALA A 580 25.73 -3.50 -12.73
C ALA A 580 26.44 -4.86 -12.76
N ILE A 581 26.00 -5.79 -13.62
CA ILE A 581 26.56 -7.15 -13.72
C ILE A 581 27.91 -7.23 -14.45
N GLN A 582 28.38 -6.14 -15.06
CA GLN A 582 29.75 -6.05 -15.56
C GLN A 582 30.79 -5.98 -14.42
N GLY A 583 30.36 -5.72 -13.17
CA GLY A 583 31.27 -5.63 -12.03
C GLY A 583 32.17 -4.40 -12.10
N ALA A 584 31.57 -3.25 -12.47
CA ALA A 584 32.30 -2.01 -12.70
C ALA A 584 32.44 -1.12 -11.44
N VAL A 585 32.10 -1.64 -10.24
CA VAL A 585 32.27 -0.89 -8.99
C VAL A 585 33.77 -0.71 -8.73
N GLN A 586 34.21 0.53 -8.57
CA GLN A 586 35.61 0.84 -8.29
C GLN A 586 35.98 0.34 -6.89
N GLN A 587 37.20 -0.16 -6.72
CA GLN A 587 37.72 -0.48 -5.39
C GLN A 587 37.83 0.81 -4.56
N TYR A 588 37.31 0.78 -3.33
CA TYR A 588 37.43 1.93 -2.44
C TYR A 588 38.91 2.21 -2.11
N ASP A 589 39.29 3.45 -2.31
CA ASP A 589 40.58 4.04 -1.95
C ASP A 589 40.33 5.41 -1.33
N GLN A 590 40.71 5.58 -0.06
CA GLN A 590 40.53 6.83 0.68
C GLN A 590 41.24 8.04 0.06
N ASN A 591 42.31 7.83 -0.71
CA ASN A 591 43.07 8.88 -1.38
C ASN A 591 42.41 9.34 -2.68
N ILE A 592 41.60 8.48 -3.32
CA ILE A 592 40.84 8.78 -4.54
C ILE A 592 39.44 9.29 -4.17
N HIS A 593 38.75 8.57 -3.29
CA HIS A 593 37.37 8.81 -2.86
C HIS A 593 37.32 9.83 -1.71
N THR A 594 37.94 10.98 -1.94
CA THR A 594 38.01 12.10 -1.00
C THR A 594 36.70 12.90 -1.00
N LEU A 595 36.51 13.77 0.00
CA LEU A 595 35.36 14.69 0.03
C LEU A 595 35.33 15.61 -1.19
N ALA A 596 36.49 16.12 -1.65
CA ALA A 596 36.58 16.95 -2.84
C ALA A 596 36.14 16.20 -4.12
N ARG A 597 36.47 14.91 -4.20
CA ARG A 597 35.98 14.06 -5.29
C ARG A 597 34.47 13.85 -5.20
N ALA A 598 33.94 13.63 -3.99
CA ALA A 598 32.50 13.50 -3.77
C ALA A 598 31.76 14.79 -4.15
N GLU A 599 32.34 15.97 -3.86
CA GLU A 599 31.80 17.26 -4.32
C GLU A 599 31.78 17.39 -5.84
N THR A 600 32.84 16.92 -6.50
CA THR A 600 32.90 16.90 -7.97
C THR A 600 31.86 15.97 -8.57
N ASP A 601 31.72 14.75 -8.04
CA ASP A 601 30.77 13.75 -8.57
C ASP A 601 29.31 14.14 -8.24
N ALA A 602 29.03 14.69 -7.06
CA ALA A 602 27.72 15.24 -6.70
C ALA A 602 27.32 16.39 -7.64
N LYS A 603 28.26 17.29 -7.96
CA LYS A 603 28.02 18.36 -8.93
C LYS A 603 27.71 17.82 -10.32
N ARG A 604 28.45 16.80 -10.77
CA ARG A 604 28.18 16.15 -12.07
C ARG A 604 26.83 15.45 -12.10
N LEU A 605 26.42 14.79 -11.02
CA LEU A 605 25.09 14.19 -10.91
C LEU A 605 23.99 15.25 -11.01
N TYR A 606 24.15 16.38 -10.32
CA TYR A 606 23.23 17.51 -10.45
C TYR A 606 23.18 18.06 -11.88
N GLU A 607 24.34 18.34 -12.50
CA GLU A 607 24.43 18.82 -13.89
C GLU A 607 23.92 17.81 -14.92
N ALA A 608 23.99 16.51 -14.62
CA ALA A 608 23.49 15.43 -15.45
C ALA A 608 21.97 15.21 -15.29
N GLY A 609 21.36 15.64 -14.19
CA GLY A 609 19.93 15.52 -13.93
C GLY A 609 19.29 16.88 -13.65
N GLU A 610 18.97 17.13 -12.38
CA GLU A 610 18.16 18.26 -11.90
C GLU A 610 18.61 19.67 -12.37
N GLY A 611 19.89 19.82 -12.75
CA GLY A 611 20.48 21.06 -13.23
C GLY A 611 20.17 21.39 -14.70
N LYS A 612 19.45 20.53 -15.42
CA LYS A 612 19.08 20.74 -16.83
C LYS A 612 17.71 20.13 -17.17
N TRP A 613 17.21 20.42 -18.36
CA TRP A 613 15.99 19.80 -18.87
C TRP A 613 16.33 18.46 -19.55
N GLY A 614 15.74 17.37 -19.04
CA GLY A 614 16.06 16.00 -19.44
C GLY A 614 17.39 15.50 -18.88
N THR A 615 17.58 14.19 -18.83
CA THR A 615 18.69 13.55 -18.10
C THR A 615 19.84 13.15 -19.02
N ASP A 616 21.10 13.34 -18.60
CA ASP A 616 22.26 12.65 -19.18
C ASP A 616 22.39 11.32 -18.45
N GLU A 617 21.50 10.39 -18.82
CA GLU A 617 21.38 9.07 -18.20
C GLU A 617 22.74 8.36 -18.15
N LYS A 618 23.55 8.47 -19.21
CA LYS A 618 24.84 7.78 -19.31
C LYS A 618 25.82 8.25 -18.22
N SER A 619 25.97 9.56 -18.05
CA SER A 619 26.86 10.11 -17.02
C SER A 619 26.32 9.83 -15.62
N PHE A 620 25.00 9.97 -15.45
CA PHE A 620 24.32 9.77 -14.17
C PHE A 620 24.47 8.30 -13.70
N ILE A 621 24.03 7.34 -14.52
CA ILE A 621 24.09 5.91 -14.25
C ILE A 621 25.54 5.48 -13.97
N LYS A 622 26.50 5.95 -14.78
CA LYS A 622 27.91 5.58 -14.61
C LYS A 622 28.46 6.04 -13.26
N ILE A 623 28.15 7.26 -12.80
CA ILE A 623 28.63 7.74 -11.51
C ILE A 623 28.03 6.89 -10.39
N ILE A 624 26.71 6.63 -10.43
CA ILE A 624 26.02 5.84 -9.40
C ILE A 624 26.58 4.41 -9.34
N LEU A 625 26.59 3.68 -10.46
CA LEU A 625 26.90 2.24 -10.47
C LEU A 625 28.40 1.91 -10.33
N THR A 626 29.30 2.86 -10.59
CA THR A 626 30.76 2.62 -10.47
C THR A 626 31.35 3.14 -9.17
N SER A 627 30.58 3.88 -8.36
CA SER A 627 31.06 4.42 -7.09
C SER A 627 31.02 3.35 -6.00
N PRO A 628 32.08 3.19 -5.19
CA PRO A 628 32.02 2.30 -4.03
C PRO A 628 31.03 2.83 -2.97
N PRO A 629 30.45 1.96 -2.13
CA PRO A 629 29.42 2.34 -1.15
C PRO A 629 29.81 3.52 -0.27
N GLU A 630 31.05 3.55 0.24
CA GLU A 630 31.56 4.63 1.09
C GLU A 630 31.66 5.97 0.35
N HIS A 631 31.92 5.94 -0.96
CA HIS A 631 31.93 7.14 -1.79
C HIS A 631 30.51 7.60 -2.10
N LEU A 632 29.57 6.68 -2.38
CA LEU A 632 28.14 7.02 -2.53
C LEU A 632 27.57 7.70 -1.28
N MET A 633 27.95 7.24 -0.08
CA MET A 633 27.60 7.92 1.17
C MET A 633 28.13 9.36 1.20
N LYS A 634 29.40 9.58 0.84
CA LYS A 634 29.99 10.94 0.79
C LYS A 634 29.32 11.83 -0.26
N ILE A 635 29.04 11.28 -1.45
CA ILE A 635 28.30 11.99 -2.51
C ILE A 635 26.93 12.40 -1.97
N ASN A 636 26.21 11.49 -1.31
CA ASN A 636 24.89 11.77 -0.75
C ASN A 636 24.93 12.86 0.32
N GLU A 637 25.91 12.85 1.21
CA GLU A 637 26.08 13.91 2.21
C GLU A 637 26.34 15.28 1.55
N VAL A 638 27.16 15.32 0.50
CA VAL A 638 27.37 16.57 -0.26
C VAL A 638 26.10 16.99 -0.98
N TYR A 639 25.40 16.07 -1.62
CA TYR A 639 24.16 16.36 -2.35
C TYR A 639 23.11 16.95 -1.40
N LYS A 640 22.89 16.29 -0.25
CA LYS A 640 22.02 16.75 0.84
C LYS A 640 22.42 18.11 1.38
N SER A 641 23.71 18.45 1.44
CA SER A 641 24.15 19.74 1.98
C SER A 641 23.70 20.96 1.17
N GLY A 642 23.18 20.77 -0.06
CA GLY A 642 22.76 21.85 -0.95
C GLY A 642 23.92 22.61 -1.62
N LYS A 643 25.18 22.26 -1.31
CA LYS A 643 26.38 22.87 -1.92
C LYS A 643 26.39 22.82 -3.44
N VAL A 644 25.79 21.79 -4.03
CA VAL A 644 25.83 21.54 -5.48
C VAL A 644 24.60 22.06 -6.22
N SER A 645 23.42 22.09 -5.57
CA SER A 645 22.15 22.51 -6.19
C SER A 645 21.82 23.99 -5.96
N GLY A 646 22.47 24.65 -4.99
CA GLY A 646 22.18 26.04 -4.61
C GLY A 646 20.79 26.24 -3.98
N ARG A 647 20.09 25.15 -3.65
CA ARG A 647 18.77 25.17 -3.01
C ARG A 647 18.88 25.49 -1.52
N ASP A 648 17.81 26.08 -0.98
CA ASP A 648 17.69 26.33 0.44
C ASP A 648 17.59 25.01 1.24
N ALA A 649 17.92 25.05 2.53
CA ALA A 649 17.90 23.87 3.39
C ALA A 649 16.50 23.20 3.53
N ALA A 650 15.44 23.86 3.08
CA ALA A 650 14.07 23.37 3.15
C ALA A 650 13.62 22.62 1.87
N THR A 651 14.39 22.71 0.78
CA THR A 651 14.10 22.08 -0.54
C THR A 651 15.22 21.15 -1.02
N GLN A 652 16.07 20.68 -0.09
CA GLN A 652 17.19 19.78 -0.37
C GLN A 652 16.69 18.39 -0.79
N SER A 653 17.04 17.98 -2.01
CA SER A 653 16.94 16.61 -2.50
C SER A 653 18.15 15.79 -2.03
N ASP A 654 17.93 14.52 -1.72
CA ASP A 654 19.02 13.55 -1.58
C ASP A 654 19.22 12.72 -2.85
N LEU A 655 20.22 11.83 -2.88
CA LEU A 655 20.47 11.04 -4.09
C LEU A 655 19.28 10.16 -4.48
N VAL A 656 18.50 9.67 -3.52
CA VAL A 656 17.28 8.88 -3.81
C VAL A 656 16.26 9.78 -4.51
N SER A 657 15.97 10.95 -3.94
CA SER A 657 15.06 11.93 -4.53
C SER A 657 15.52 12.41 -5.91
N ALA A 658 16.83 12.57 -6.11
CA ALA A 658 17.42 12.94 -7.40
C ALA A 658 17.27 11.84 -8.45
N ILE A 659 17.35 10.56 -8.05
CA ILE A 659 17.07 9.44 -8.96
C ILE A 659 15.57 9.40 -9.31
N GLU A 660 14.70 9.50 -8.30
CA GLU A 660 13.24 9.41 -8.48
C GLU A 660 12.66 10.55 -9.33
N SER A 661 13.35 11.69 -9.42
CA SER A 661 12.96 12.82 -10.27
C SER A 661 13.45 12.69 -11.72
N GLU A 662 14.53 11.96 -11.96
CA GLU A 662 15.17 11.83 -13.28
C GLU A 662 14.84 10.50 -13.98
N PHE A 663 14.55 9.45 -13.21
CA PHE A 663 14.24 8.11 -13.71
C PHE A 663 12.87 7.64 -13.20
N SER A 664 12.22 6.77 -13.96
CA SER A 664 10.91 6.21 -13.60
C SER A 664 10.86 4.69 -13.83
N GLY A 665 9.88 4.02 -13.21
CA GLY A 665 9.71 2.57 -13.34
C GLY A 665 10.96 1.77 -12.92
N PRO A 666 11.23 0.63 -13.58
CA PRO A 666 12.32 -0.28 -13.21
C PRO A 666 13.72 0.35 -13.18
N GLU A 667 13.95 1.41 -13.97
CA GLU A 667 15.21 2.15 -14.00
C GLU A 667 15.43 2.89 -12.68
N SER A 668 14.38 3.58 -12.22
CA SER A 668 14.37 4.25 -10.92
C SER A 668 14.53 3.25 -9.80
N ASP A 669 13.74 2.17 -9.82
CA ASP A 669 13.74 1.14 -8.78
C ASP A 669 15.12 0.49 -8.63
N ALA A 670 15.80 0.16 -9.74
CA ALA A 670 17.13 -0.42 -9.73
C ALA A 670 18.19 0.54 -9.17
N LEU A 671 18.19 1.80 -9.61
CA LEU A 671 19.14 2.82 -9.14
C LEU A 671 18.90 3.19 -7.68
N VAL A 672 17.65 3.34 -7.27
CA VAL A 672 17.25 3.56 -5.87
C VAL A 672 17.68 2.37 -5.02
N PHE A 673 17.41 1.13 -5.45
CA PHE A 673 17.86 -0.05 -4.72
C PHE A 673 19.38 -0.07 -4.56
N HIS A 674 20.14 0.22 -5.64
CA HIS A 674 21.60 0.30 -5.59
C HIS A 674 22.08 1.36 -4.59
N VAL A 675 21.58 2.59 -4.68
CA VAL A 675 21.99 3.67 -3.77
C VAL A 675 21.58 3.36 -2.33
N ARG A 676 20.36 2.90 -2.09
CA ARG A 676 19.88 2.56 -0.75
C ARG A 676 20.62 1.37 -0.15
N SER A 677 21.13 0.45 -0.97
CA SER A 677 21.98 -0.65 -0.47
C SER A 677 23.26 -0.10 0.18
N ALA A 678 23.81 1.01 -0.32
CA ALA A 678 24.92 1.70 0.32
C ALA A 678 24.46 2.57 1.51
N LEU A 679 23.38 3.34 1.36
CA LEU A 679 23.00 4.34 2.37
C LEU A 679 22.30 3.75 3.60
N ASN A 680 21.41 2.79 3.41
CA ASN A 680 20.51 2.29 4.45
C ASN A 680 20.01 0.87 4.17
N ALA A 681 20.94 -0.07 3.97
CA ALA A 681 20.64 -1.47 3.60
C ALA A 681 19.55 -2.13 4.47
N LEU A 682 19.61 -2.03 5.80
CA LEU A 682 18.59 -2.64 6.66
C LEU A 682 17.20 -2.04 6.46
N ASP A 683 17.10 -0.72 6.27
CA ASP A 683 15.82 -0.07 5.97
C ASP A 683 15.27 -0.51 4.61
N LEU A 684 16.13 -0.60 3.60
CA LEU A 684 15.78 -1.08 2.26
C LEU A 684 15.23 -2.50 2.30
N ILE A 685 15.93 -3.42 2.97
CA ILE A 685 15.49 -4.82 3.05
C ILE A 685 14.21 -4.95 3.89
N CYS A 686 14.03 -4.12 4.93
CA CYS A 686 12.76 -4.09 5.65
C CYS A 686 11.60 -3.63 4.75
N ASP A 687 11.81 -2.60 3.92
CA ASP A 687 10.80 -2.14 2.97
C ASP A 687 10.46 -3.24 1.96
N HIS A 688 11.47 -3.97 1.49
CA HIS A 688 11.29 -5.06 0.55
C HIS A 688 10.47 -6.22 1.15
N PHE A 689 10.80 -6.66 2.36
CA PHE A 689 9.98 -7.63 3.09
C PHE A 689 8.55 -7.12 3.31
N HIS A 690 8.40 -5.83 3.63
CA HIS A 690 7.08 -5.24 3.82
C HIS A 690 6.27 -5.25 2.51
N SER A 691 6.86 -4.87 1.38
CA SER A 691 6.17 -4.94 0.08
C SER A 691 5.77 -6.35 -0.33
N SER A 692 6.54 -7.37 0.06
CA SER A 692 6.24 -8.78 -0.25
C SER A 692 5.06 -9.34 0.56
N ILE A 693 4.70 -8.71 1.70
CA ILE A 693 3.64 -9.18 2.62
C ILE A 693 2.50 -8.16 2.85
N ALA A 694 2.67 -6.89 2.48
CA ALA A 694 1.64 -5.86 2.65
C ALA A 694 0.68 -5.82 1.45
N GLY A 695 -0.63 -5.85 1.72
CA GLY A 695 -1.67 -5.73 0.69
C GLY A 695 -2.60 -6.94 0.61
N PHE A 696 -3.33 -7.10 -0.50
CA PHE A 696 -4.24 -8.24 -0.68
C PHE A 696 -3.53 -9.44 -1.30
N GLY A 697 -2.99 -10.30 -0.44
CA GLY A 697 -2.23 -11.49 -0.83
C GLY A 697 -0.73 -11.29 -0.62
N THR A 698 0.01 -12.39 -0.64
CA THR A 698 1.47 -12.40 -0.53
C THR A 698 2.05 -12.65 -1.90
N ASN A 699 3.16 -12.02 -2.26
CA ASN A 699 3.97 -12.52 -3.36
C ASN A 699 4.86 -13.64 -2.82
N GLU A 700 4.36 -14.88 -2.79
CA GLU A 700 5.09 -15.98 -2.16
C GLU A 700 6.42 -16.31 -2.86
N GLU A 701 6.56 -16.00 -4.16
CA GLU A 701 7.82 -16.22 -4.86
C GLU A 701 8.88 -15.21 -4.42
N ASN A 702 8.55 -13.92 -4.38
CA ASN A 702 9.48 -12.88 -3.89
C ASN A 702 9.81 -13.09 -2.42
N LEU A 703 8.80 -13.37 -1.59
CA LEU A 703 9.00 -13.67 -0.18
C LEU A 703 9.93 -14.90 0.01
N SER A 704 9.77 -15.94 -0.81
CA SER A 704 10.65 -17.11 -0.77
C SER A 704 12.10 -16.75 -1.12
N CYS A 705 12.30 -15.95 -2.18
CA CYS A 705 13.63 -15.46 -2.56
C CYS A 705 14.25 -14.62 -1.43
N ASP A 706 13.49 -13.71 -0.82
CA ASP A 706 13.95 -12.83 0.26
C ASP A 706 14.33 -13.60 1.52
N VAL A 707 13.47 -14.53 1.95
CA VAL A 707 13.72 -15.36 3.13
C VAL A 707 14.99 -16.19 2.95
N ILE A 708 15.25 -16.72 1.76
CA ILE A 708 16.46 -17.50 1.47
C ILE A 708 17.70 -16.61 1.37
N ARG A 709 17.63 -15.53 0.59
CA ARG A 709 18.74 -14.59 0.37
C ARG A 709 19.19 -13.93 1.66
N TYR A 710 18.24 -13.51 2.50
CA TYR A 710 18.53 -12.77 3.74
C TYR A 710 18.49 -13.63 5.00
N GLN A 711 18.42 -14.97 4.89
CA GLN A 711 18.34 -15.88 6.04
C GLN A 711 19.46 -15.60 7.08
N GLY A 712 20.71 -15.44 6.61
CA GLY A 712 21.86 -15.20 7.48
C GLY A 712 21.79 -13.90 8.28
N ALA A 713 21.06 -12.90 7.78
CA ALA A 713 20.89 -11.59 8.40
C ALA A 713 19.49 -11.38 9.01
N PHE A 714 18.62 -12.41 8.97
CA PHE A 714 17.20 -12.26 9.30
C PHE A 714 16.97 -11.73 10.72
N SER A 715 17.78 -12.13 11.70
CA SER A 715 17.66 -11.64 13.08
C SER A 715 17.88 -10.12 13.19
N ARG A 716 18.87 -9.57 12.48
CA ARG A 716 19.14 -8.12 12.41
C ARG A 716 18.02 -7.39 11.67
N ILE A 717 17.55 -7.97 10.56
CA ILE A 717 16.45 -7.42 9.76
C ILE A 717 15.16 -7.39 10.58
N ALA A 718 14.79 -8.48 11.25
CA ALA A 718 13.59 -8.56 12.08
C ALA A 718 13.60 -7.56 13.24
N GLN A 719 14.75 -7.35 13.89
CA GLN A 719 14.90 -6.32 14.92
C GLN A 719 14.69 -4.91 14.34
N HIS A 720 15.32 -4.62 13.19
CA HIS A 720 15.19 -3.32 12.53
C HIS A 720 13.77 -3.08 12.02
N TYR A 721 13.13 -4.12 11.48
CA TYR A 721 11.74 -4.10 11.03
C TYR A 721 10.77 -3.79 12.17
N GLN A 722 10.94 -4.42 13.34
CA GLN A 722 10.15 -4.12 14.53
C GLN A 722 10.29 -2.65 14.96
N LEU A 723 11.51 -2.09 14.88
CA LEU A 723 11.75 -0.69 15.20
C LEU A 723 11.06 0.24 14.19
N LYS A 724 11.09 -0.11 12.91
CA LYS A 724 10.54 0.68 11.81
C LYS A 724 9.00 0.64 11.76
N TYR A 725 8.43 -0.55 11.68
CA TYR A 725 6.99 -0.78 11.45
C TYR A 725 6.18 -1.03 12.72
N LYS A 726 6.83 -1.16 13.88
CA LYS A 726 6.17 -1.44 15.18
C LYS A 726 5.43 -2.79 15.24
N VAL A 727 5.72 -3.69 14.31
CA VAL A 727 5.18 -5.06 14.23
C VAL A 727 6.30 -6.08 14.02
N VAL A 728 6.08 -7.32 14.44
CA VAL A 728 7.10 -8.39 14.39
C VAL A 728 7.12 -8.99 12.99
N LEU A 729 8.25 -8.85 12.26
CA LEU A 729 8.38 -9.35 10.88
C LEU A 729 7.99 -10.84 10.75
N LYS A 730 8.47 -11.67 11.68
CA LYS A 730 8.14 -13.10 11.70
C LYS A 730 6.63 -13.33 11.79
N ASP A 731 5.94 -12.59 12.65
CA ASP A 731 4.50 -12.76 12.84
C ASP A 731 3.71 -12.25 11.64
N GLN A 732 4.20 -11.20 10.96
CA GLN A 732 3.62 -10.73 9.70
C GLN A 732 3.76 -11.78 8.59
N ILE A 733 4.97 -12.33 8.38
CA ILE A 733 5.21 -13.39 7.38
C ILE A 733 4.33 -14.62 7.65
N LEU A 734 4.23 -15.04 8.92
CA LEU A 734 3.45 -16.21 9.29
C LEU A 734 1.93 -15.95 9.33
N GLY A 735 1.51 -14.69 9.45
CA GLY A 735 0.09 -14.30 9.40
C GLY A 735 -0.47 -14.29 7.98
N GLU A 736 0.37 -13.97 6.99
CA GLU A 736 -0.02 -13.86 5.58
C GLU A 736 0.05 -15.20 4.81
N THR A 737 0.77 -16.18 5.35
CA THR A 737 1.01 -17.48 4.70
C THR A 737 0.26 -18.62 5.41
N SER A 738 0.04 -19.75 4.73
CA SER A 738 -0.67 -20.91 5.33
C SER A 738 -0.10 -22.27 4.87
N ASN A 739 -0.60 -23.34 5.49
CA ASN A 739 -0.28 -24.74 5.15
C ASN A 739 1.23 -25.08 5.23
N GLU A 740 1.69 -26.05 4.44
CA GLU A 740 3.07 -26.54 4.45
C GLU A 740 4.10 -25.44 4.13
N TYR A 741 3.71 -24.45 3.33
CA TYR A 741 4.53 -23.26 3.04
C TYR A 741 4.79 -22.44 4.31
N ASN A 742 3.76 -22.20 5.13
CA ASN A 742 3.90 -21.52 6.42
C ASN A 742 4.75 -22.32 7.42
N ASP A 743 4.53 -23.64 7.48
CA ASP A 743 5.29 -24.53 8.36
C ASP A 743 6.78 -24.52 8.01
N LEU A 744 7.10 -24.51 6.71
CA LEU A 744 8.46 -24.41 6.21
C LEU A 744 9.08 -23.05 6.54
N LEU A 745 8.39 -21.95 6.23
CA LEU A 745 8.84 -20.59 6.56
C LEU A 745 9.15 -20.47 8.05
N LYS A 746 8.25 -20.92 8.92
CA LYS A 746 8.44 -20.89 10.36
C LYS A 746 9.75 -21.55 10.78
N ARG A 747 10.07 -22.72 10.20
CA ARG A 747 11.33 -23.43 10.47
C ARG A 747 12.55 -22.69 9.96
N ILE A 748 12.49 -22.07 8.79
CA ILE A 748 13.59 -21.27 8.24
C ILE A 748 13.87 -20.06 9.11
N LEU A 749 12.82 -19.34 9.53
CA LEU A 749 12.93 -18.14 10.35
C LEU A 749 13.42 -18.43 11.77
N ASP A 750 13.24 -19.67 12.25
CA ASP A 750 13.76 -20.17 13.54
C ASP A 750 15.13 -20.85 13.43
N ALA A 751 15.66 -21.03 12.22
CA ALA A 751 16.94 -21.70 12.03
C ALA A 751 18.08 -20.86 12.61
N PRO A 752 19.11 -21.49 13.21
CA PRO A 752 20.26 -20.77 13.72
C PRO A 752 20.98 -20.03 12.57
N ALA A 753 21.36 -18.77 12.82
CA ALA A 753 22.26 -18.05 11.93
C ALA A 753 23.54 -18.87 11.76
N SER A 754 24.08 -18.94 10.54
CA SER A 754 25.37 -19.57 10.28
C SER A 754 26.39 -18.96 11.24
N HIS A 755 26.95 -19.77 12.14
CA HIS A 755 28.05 -19.31 12.98
C HIS A 755 29.15 -18.85 12.04
N ALA A 756 29.50 -17.56 12.08
CA ALA A 756 30.80 -17.13 11.60
C ALA A 756 31.81 -17.98 12.37
N SER A 757 32.37 -19.00 11.71
CA SER A 757 33.51 -19.73 12.21
C SER A 757 34.56 -18.68 12.60
N GLY A 758 35.03 -18.78 13.85
CA GLY A 758 35.66 -17.71 14.60
C GLY A 758 36.83 -16.98 13.93
N ALA A 759 37.10 -15.82 14.53
CA ALA A 759 38.34 -15.02 14.52
C ALA A 759 39.46 -15.42 13.56
#